data_AF-A0A127P8I8-F1
#
_entry.id   AF-A0A127P8I8-F1
#
_cell.length_a   1.000
_cell.length_b   1.000
_cell.length_c   1.000
_cell.angle_alpha   90.00
_cell.angle_beta   90.00
_cell.angle_gamma   90.00
#
_symmetry.space_group_name_H-M   'P 1'
#
loop_
_entity.id
_entity.type
_entity.pdbx_description
1 polymer ?
#
loop_
_entity_poly.entity_id
_entity_poly.type
_entity_poly.pdbx_seq_one_letter_code
_entity_poly.pdbx_strand_id
1 'polypeptide(L)'
;MADISSSVANASSGKNQAPGVTECEKDPPISAVILYPSLGTPLILAPGQTKCSIFLGAAAEARTHFTIDEKTKQAHTIHCAVDRHLRLYDIAKKDTKTDTTQGTLFGDGKSFSQAKTAIKGWLVGDFAAGVLIKNRFGQPFATISTQAAAVYRGLAHVYEIEIDLTQGPFKDINEHAFKTFAWMVEIDAEHARHREYQGVTHVEGQDMYIHDFLHNAKNVAANHFAAPYEFNLDNFQATGLPAQRTDRLMSWHPVIKAKKEILKIGHLSDVHVNVRHNALAQSPARIVEDDAAGALAGKVGGKVCNSFIALKDLFEQFGKGEDRADAIFLTGDLIDFNRNIDPDKVGGTIGDQWKNFNVLGKLPDGNLYKRGMDDMLMYSLVRHAYRELALPVFMTTGNHEAYAVPYGISPRKEGWAFDLGVLDGGVRTPFKWNSKEEAIEAHRRKLEEASKWVAGKANEGIAADHNMTIYEATLAYGPTYTHVWTTSNFDNDNFDWFGALFTPLSDFVIKFGSQEGVQPKQILCGLEWGQGEEYKNLMGLIGVGLPDAQSAGILPRATESINKNQKLLLEQALTTKMAAGKIPIVVGTHFTIINYNKSPLSKKLSFTPYDTGTGAIRVNSDGAFNDANFGTCEKNLRWYFQTCVFSPSPQRVDYHLSGHSHRSAVYTAEEDKGYGILMSTAEISPLGDPGFLKANEVSIKASANHTNFIVSSCGGPIGVQNLNGELNGWTLRPPSGTLLDVGSGTIRQIKSNDPKKNTQPRLCVALDYLAVMSRDDKDIKVPILFEFAAMKPGQAMFAGELDLILSEQLLKMDCIASVKIWVFENGKDEETGKKKRIWHSLSPKLTSNSPGLFRPTSGQKRLSFSEEDIKKLNSAVKSNGGMSVAQAFCEIQLKKPTIATGLDWSKDMNCSDPWVFPLDFRFRSTGMGPMPDVGRPPGERGEVPDWAFLENNFADRGYIGAKMAIRPNNR
;
A
#
# COMPACT_ATOMS: atom_id res chain seq x y z
N MET A 1 31.68 -62.84 39.96
CA MET A 1 32.30 -61.69 39.28
C MET A 1 31.37 -60.51 39.48
N ALA A 2 31.89 -59.50 40.20
CA ALA A 2 31.43 -58.11 40.41
C ALA A 2 29.97 -57.80 40.87
N ASP A 3 29.90 -57.28 42.10
CA ASP A 3 28.80 -56.67 42.89
C ASP A 3 28.08 -55.48 42.20
N ILE A 4 26.77 -55.20 42.34
CA ILE A 4 25.82 -54.94 43.47
C ILE A 4 25.86 -53.50 44.06
N SER A 5 24.73 -52.78 43.87
CA SER A 5 24.15 -51.66 44.67
C SER A 5 24.88 -50.30 44.65
N SER A 6 24.29 -49.12 44.91
CA SER A 6 22.94 -48.51 44.90
C SER A 6 23.13 -47.01 45.27
N SER A 7 22.05 -46.23 45.27
CA SER A 7 21.82 -44.96 46.02
C SER A 7 22.46 -43.63 45.57
N VAL A 8 21.57 -42.73 45.13
CA VAL A 8 21.24 -41.45 45.81
C VAL A 8 22.22 -40.98 46.89
N ALA A 9 22.99 -39.92 46.61
CA ALA A 9 23.34 -38.80 47.50
C ALA A 9 24.53 -38.01 46.92
N ASN A 10 24.31 -36.75 46.54
CA ASN A 10 25.15 -35.60 46.93
C ASN A 10 24.62 -34.31 46.27
N ALA A 11 23.59 -33.76 46.91
CA ALA A 11 23.53 -32.32 47.10
C ALA A 11 24.51 -31.94 48.23
N SER A 12 25.06 -30.73 48.16
CA SER A 12 25.98 -30.08 49.10
C SER A 12 27.49 -30.41 48.95
N SER A 13 28.17 -29.55 48.18
CA SER A 13 29.34 -28.84 48.70
C SER A 13 29.61 -27.59 47.88
N GLY A 14 28.98 -26.49 48.28
CA GLY A 14 29.58 -25.17 48.07
C GLY A 14 30.89 -25.08 48.85
N LYS A 15 31.81 -24.25 48.35
CA LYS A 15 33.17 -23.93 48.85
C LYS A 15 34.29 -24.82 48.30
N ASN A 16 34.83 -24.39 47.16
CA ASN A 16 36.22 -23.92 47.02
C ASN A 16 36.54 -23.79 45.52
N GLN A 17 36.13 -22.68 44.91
CA GLN A 17 36.80 -22.23 43.68
C GLN A 17 38.10 -21.56 44.09
N ALA A 18 39.21 -22.07 43.58
CA ALA A 18 40.52 -21.45 43.71
C ALA A 18 40.50 -20.04 43.09
N PRO A 19 41.13 -19.03 43.73
CA PRO A 19 41.23 -17.70 43.17
C PRO A 19 42.17 -17.75 41.95
N GLY A 20 41.64 -17.54 40.75
CA GLY A 20 42.47 -17.42 39.55
C GLY A 20 41.88 -17.89 38.22
N VAL A 21 40.66 -18.45 38.17
CA VAL A 21 39.98 -18.73 36.90
C VAL A 21 38.96 -17.62 36.66
N THR A 22 39.27 -16.69 35.77
CA THR A 22 38.36 -15.64 35.31
C THR A 22 37.16 -16.30 34.61
N GLU A 23 35.95 -16.06 35.12
CA GLU A 23 34.67 -16.61 34.62
C GLU A 23 34.44 -16.40 33.11
N CYS A 24 35.21 -15.53 32.45
CA CYS A 24 35.06 -15.17 31.04
C CYS A 24 36.10 -15.78 30.08
N GLU A 25 37.02 -16.66 30.49
CA GLU A 25 38.17 -17.05 29.64
C GLU A 25 37.92 -18.06 28.51
N LYS A 26 36.80 -18.80 28.49
CA LYS A 26 36.53 -19.84 27.48
C LYS A 26 35.04 -19.95 27.11
N ASP A 27 34.50 -18.95 26.43
CA ASP A 27 33.17 -19.09 25.82
C ASP A 27 33.27 -19.22 24.30
N PRO A 28 32.58 -20.21 23.70
CA PRO A 28 32.43 -20.33 22.25
C PRO A 28 31.60 -19.16 21.68
N PRO A 29 31.57 -18.99 20.33
CA PRO A 29 30.70 -18.02 19.69
C PRO A 29 29.24 -18.27 20.09
N ILE A 30 28.54 -17.21 20.50
CA ILE A 30 27.13 -17.30 20.90
C ILE A 30 26.24 -16.94 19.71
N SER A 31 25.41 -17.89 19.28
CA SER A 31 24.38 -17.65 18.26
C SER A 31 23.30 -16.74 18.82
N ALA A 32 23.20 -15.53 18.26
CA ALA A 32 22.25 -14.52 18.70
C ALA A 32 21.85 -13.54 17.57
N VAL A 33 20.68 -12.95 17.75
CA VAL A 33 20.01 -12.02 16.82
C VAL A 33 19.53 -10.80 17.59
N ILE A 34 19.78 -9.60 17.08
CA ILE A 34 19.28 -8.37 17.69
C ILE A 34 17.82 -8.17 17.27
N LEU A 35 16.90 -8.26 18.22
CA LEU A 35 15.47 -8.10 17.99
C LEU A 35 15.05 -6.63 17.97
N TYR A 36 15.72 -5.79 18.78
CA TYR A 36 15.53 -4.35 18.82
C TYR A 36 16.85 -3.64 19.18
N PRO A 37 17.22 -2.55 18.49
CA PRO A 37 16.53 -1.98 17.32
C PRO A 37 16.61 -2.86 16.08
N SER A 38 15.76 -2.61 15.09
CA SER A 38 15.75 -3.28 13.77
C SER A 38 15.52 -2.23 12.66
N LEU A 39 15.65 -2.63 11.39
CA LEU A 39 15.51 -1.73 10.25
C LEU A 39 14.14 -1.03 10.21
N GLY A 40 13.05 -1.72 10.57
CA GLY A 40 11.68 -1.19 10.65
C GLY A 40 11.25 -0.79 12.07
N THR A 41 12.15 -0.87 13.06
CA THR A 41 11.87 -0.45 14.45
C THR A 41 13.15 0.12 15.07
N PRO A 42 13.60 1.32 14.63
CA PRO A 42 14.89 1.88 15.02
C PRO A 42 14.90 2.38 16.46
N LEU A 43 16.11 2.54 17.02
CA LEU A 43 16.31 3.16 18.33
C LEU A 43 16.59 4.65 18.15
N ILE A 44 15.69 5.48 18.67
CA ILE A 44 15.88 6.93 18.73
C ILE A 44 16.15 7.31 20.18
N LEU A 45 17.32 7.90 20.44
CA LEU A 45 17.73 8.35 21.77
C LEU A 45 17.28 9.79 21.99
N ALA A 46 16.64 10.09 23.11
CA ALA A 46 16.25 11.46 23.44
C ALA A 46 17.47 12.33 23.77
N PRO A 47 17.39 13.67 23.62
CA PRO A 47 18.44 14.57 24.07
C PRO A 47 18.81 14.30 25.54
N GLY A 48 20.11 14.15 25.81
CA GLY A 48 20.62 13.90 27.17
C GLY A 48 20.41 12.48 27.70
N GLN A 49 19.84 11.55 26.92
CA GLN A 49 19.70 10.15 27.33
C GLN A 49 21.09 9.51 27.50
N THR A 50 21.34 8.93 28.67
CA THR A 50 22.64 8.34 29.05
C THR A 50 22.63 6.82 29.02
N LYS A 51 21.47 6.19 28.93
CA LYS A 51 21.34 4.73 28.82
C LYS A 51 20.33 4.33 27.76
N CYS A 52 20.54 3.20 27.12
CA CYS A 52 19.55 2.58 26.25
C CYS A 52 19.49 1.07 26.45
N SER A 53 18.47 0.43 25.89
CA SER A 53 18.33 -1.03 25.90
C SER A 53 18.29 -1.57 24.47
N ILE A 54 18.97 -2.69 24.25
CA ILE A 54 18.79 -3.56 23.08
C ILE A 54 18.18 -4.89 23.55
N PHE A 55 17.39 -5.53 22.68
CA PHE A 55 16.84 -6.86 22.94
C PHE A 55 17.52 -7.88 22.04
N LEU A 56 18.01 -8.97 22.64
CA LEU A 56 18.79 -10.01 21.99
C LEU A 56 18.08 -11.35 22.13
N GLY A 57 17.72 -11.98 21.01
CA GLY A 57 17.31 -13.38 20.98
C GLY A 57 18.55 -14.26 20.88
N ALA A 58 18.71 -15.23 21.76
CA ALA A 58 19.88 -16.11 21.77
C ALA A 58 19.48 -17.59 21.93
N ALA A 59 20.36 -18.46 21.43
CA ALA A 59 20.19 -19.91 21.54
C ALA A 59 20.26 -20.40 23.00
N ALA A 60 19.77 -21.60 23.27
CA ALA A 60 19.59 -22.11 24.64
C ALA A 60 20.90 -22.19 25.42
N GLU A 61 22.01 -22.49 24.75
CA GLU A 61 23.35 -22.56 25.34
C GLU A 61 23.79 -21.23 25.95
N ALA A 62 23.35 -20.09 25.40
CA ALA A 62 23.70 -18.75 25.89
C ALA A 62 23.34 -18.58 27.38
N ARG A 63 22.27 -19.24 27.84
CA ARG A 63 21.84 -19.21 29.24
C ARG A 63 22.92 -19.74 30.18
N THR A 64 23.69 -20.75 29.75
CA THR A 64 24.79 -21.29 30.56
C THR A 64 26.00 -20.35 30.58
N HIS A 65 26.28 -19.68 29.47
CA HIS A 65 27.39 -18.73 29.34
C HIS A 65 27.14 -17.40 30.08
N PHE A 66 25.88 -16.98 30.22
CA PHE A 66 25.51 -15.68 30.79
C PHE A 66 25.37 -15.67 32.32
N THR A 67 25.49 -16.82 32.99
CA THR A 67 25.41 -16.96 34.45
C THR A 67 24.19 -16.24 35.04
N ILE A 68 23.01 -16.83 34.84
CA ILE A 68 21.73 -16.22 35.23
C ILE A 68 21.49 -16.40 36.73
N ASP A 69 21.28 -15.30 37.45
CA ASP A 69 20.66 -15.32 38.77
C ASP A 69 19.16 -15.64 38.60
N GLU A 70 18.73 -16.83 39.02
CA GLU A 70 17.35 -17.27 38.82
C GLU A 70 16.31 -16.45 39.59
N LYS A 71 16.70 -15.69 40.62
CA LYS A 71 15.82 -14.82 41.41
C LYS A 71 15.64 -13.46 40.75
N THR A 72 16.75 -12.81 40.37
CA THR A 72 16.71 -11.45 39.77
C THR A 72 16.64 -11.47 38.25
N LYS A 73 16.86 -12.64 37.64
CA LYS A 73 17.04 -12.87 36.21
C LYS A 73 18.22 -12.10 35.61
N GLN A 74 19.10 -11.54 36.44
CA GLN A 74 20.29 -10.85 35.97
C GLN A 74 21.28 -11.83 35.34
N ALA A 75 21.82 -11.45 34.18
CA ALA A 75 22.83 -12.18 33.44
C ALA A 75 24.23 -11.60 33.78
N HIS A 76 24.93 -12.19 34.73
CA HIS A 76 26.14 -11.59 35.31
C HIS A 76 27.31 -11.49 34.33
N THR A 77 27.47 -12.46 33.43
CA THR A 77 28.62 -12.55 32.50
C THR A 77 28.29 -12.09 31.08
N ILE A 78 27.08 -11.59 30.81
CA ILE A 78 26.66 -11.14 29.47
C ILE A 78 27.54 -10.02 28.90
N HIS A 79 28.11 -9.17 29.77
CA HIS A 79 29.01 -8.10 29.36
C HIS A 79 30.25 -8.61 28.61
N CYS A 80 30.76 -9.81 28.96
CA CYS A 80 31.89 -10.44 28.27
C CYS A 80 31.52 -10.82 26.83
N ALA A 81 30.32 -11.37 26.62
CA ALA A 81 29.83 -11.68 25.28
C ALA A 81 29.54 -10.43 24.45
N VAL A 82 28.94 -9.41 25.06
CA VAL A 82 28.67 -8.12 24.39
C VAL A 82 29.98 -7.48 23.93
N ASP A 83 31.02 -7.45 24.77
CA ASP A 83 32.31 -6.85 24.40
C ASP A 83 33.03 -7.62 23.27
N ARG A 84 32.86 -8.95 23.24
CA ARG A 84 33.41 -9.81 22.17
C ARG A 84 32.70 -9.62 20.83
N HIS A 85 31.37 -9.63 20.84
CA HIS A 85 30.57 -9.79 19.63
C HIS A 85 29.94 -8.50 19.13
N LEU A 86 29.49 -7.61 20.01
CA LEU A 86 28.77 -6.41 19.59
C LEU A 86 29.76 -5.41 18.96
N ARG A 87 29.33 -4.77 17.87
CA ARG A 87 30.03 -3.65 17.23
C ARG A 87 29.07 -2.50 16.98
N LEU A 88 29.64 -1.31 16.92
CA LEU A 88 28.95 -0.09 16.51
C LEU A 88 29.59 0.42 15.22
N TYR A 89 28.88 0.28 14.10
CA TYR A 89 29.34 0.71 12.78
C TYR A 89 28.57 1.93 12.28
N ASP A 90 29.10 2.60 11.26
CA ASP A 90 28.31 3.55 10.48
C ASP A 90 27.23 2.81 9.68
N ILE A 91 26.04 3.40 9.56
CA ILE A 91 24.91 2.78 8.84
C ILE A 91 25.22 2.49 7.37
N ALA A 92 26.24 3.16 6.81
CA ALA A 92 26.66 2.98 5.43
C ALA A 92 27.35 1.64 5.18
N LYS A 93 28.02 1.04 6.18
CA LYS A 93 28.83 -0.16 6.00
C LYS A 93 29.09 -0.89 7.32
N LYS A 94 29.04 -2.22 7.30
CA LYS A 94 29.61 -3.11 8.33
C LYS A 94 30.96 -3.66 7.88
N ASP A 95 31.90 -3.85 8.80
CA ASP A 95 33.16 -4.54 8.48
C ASP A 95 32.99 -6.05 8.42
N THR A 96 33.84 -6.71 7.65
CA THR A 96 33.81 -8.16 7.37
C THR A 96 34.95 -8.93 8.04
N LYS A 97 35.73 -8.22 8.87
CA LYS A 97 36.87 -8.72 9.61
C LYS A 97 36.88 -8.08 10.99
N THR A 98 36.83 -8.89 12.03
CA THR A 98 36.96 -8.44 13.42
C THR A 98 37.53 -9.58 14.25
N ASP A 99 37.91 -9.32 15.50
CA ASP A 99 38.33 -10.36 16.44
C ASP A 99 37.24 -10.50 17.51
N THR A 100 36.64 -11.68 17.58
CA THR A 100 35.57 -12.03 18.54
C THR A 100 36.07 -12.92 19.69
N THR A 101 37.38 -13.19 19.76
CA THR A 101 37.97 -14.07 20.79
C THR A 101 38.25 -13.35 22.11
N GLN A 102 38.27 -12.02 22.10
CA GLN A 102 38.55 -11.14 23.24
C GLN A 102 37.65 -9.88 23.20
N GLY A 103 37.63 -9.11 24.29
CA GLY A 103 36.91 -7.85 24.38
C GLY A 103 37.50 -6.79 23.45
N THR A 104 36.78 -6.48 22.37
CA THR A 104 37.24 -5.57 21.31
C THR A 104 36.28 -4.40 21.07
N LEU A 105 35.07 -4.43 21.62
CA LEU A 105 34.16 -3.29 21.59
C LEU A 105 34.72 -2.13 22.43
N PHE A 106 35.20 -2.42 23.64
CA PHE A 106 35.86 -1.44 24.52
C PHE A 106 37.40 -1.45 24.39
N GLY A 107 37.96 -2.52 23.81
CA GLY A 107 39.39 -2.63 23.52
C GLY A 107 40.28 -2.91 24.74
N ASP A 108 39.72 -3.44 25.84
CA ASP A 108 40.48 -3.81 27.04
C ASP A 108 40.80 -5.32 27.13
N GLY A 109 40.64 -6.04 26.01
CA GLY A 109 41.12 -7.40 25.81
C GLY A 109 40.40 -8.43 26.67
N LYS A 110 41.13 -9.27 27.38
CA LYS A 110 40.55 -10.32 28.25
C LYS A 110 40.09 -9.81 29.63
N SER A 111 40.25 -8.51 29.91
CA SER A 111 39.89 -7.96 31.22
C SER A 111 38.39 -7.67 31.34
N PHE A 112 37.73 -7.27 30.25
CA PHE A 112 36.30 -6.91 30.19
C PHE A 112 35.88 -5.87 31.23
N SER A 113 36.84 -5.12 31.78
CA SER A 113 36.66 -4.24 32.92
C SER A 113 35.75 -3.06 32.58
N GLN A 114 35.92 -2.46 31.41
CA GLN A 114 35.09 -1.38 30.91
C GLN A 114 33.69 -1.89 30.58
N ALA A 115 33.61 -3.02 29.87
CA ALA A 115 32.33 -3.65 29.54
C ALA A 115 31.50 -3.98 30.78
N LYS A 116 32.12 -4.50 31.84
CA LYS A 116 31.46 -4.81 33.12
C LYS A 116 30.80 -3.59 33.77
N THR A 117 31.39 -2.40 33.57
CA THR A 117 30.82 -1.14 34.11
C THR A 117 29.72 -0.56 33.22
N ALA A 118 29.85 -0.73 31.90
CA ALA A 118 28.98 -0.11 30.91
C ALA A 118 27.78 -0.97 30.49
N ILE A 119 27.85 -2.29 30.68
CA ILE A 119 26.88 -3.25 30.15
C ILE A 119 26.25 -4.06 31.28
N LYS A 120 24.92 -4.14 31.27
CA LYS A 120 24.14 -5.02 32.14
C LYS A 120 23.12 -5.76 31.31
N GLY A 121 22.73 -6.97 31.73
CA GLY A 121 21.65 -7.68 31.03
C GLY A 121 20.81 -8.57 31.92
N TRP A 122 19.64 -8.93 31.42
CA TRP A 122 18.62 -9.73 32.10
C TRP A 122 17.96 -10.70 31.13
N LEU A 123 17.65 -11.91 31.60
CA LEU A 123 16.77 -12.83 30.90
C LEU A 123 15.32 -12.36 31.09
N VAL A 124 14.64 -11.99 30.00
CA VAL A 124 13.32 -11.34 30.06
C VAL A 124 12.17 -12.15 29.46
N GLY A 125 12.47 -13.25 28.76
CA GLY A 125 11.45 -14.15 28.23
C GLY A 125 12.01 -15.23 27.32
N ASP A 126 11.11 -15.95 26.68
CA ASP A 126 11.43 -16.97 25.68
C ASP A 126 11.22 -16.42 24.27
N PHE A 127 11.99 -16.93 23.31
CA PHE A 127 11.85 -16.61 21.89
C PHE A 127 10.93 -17.64 21.22
N ALA A 128 9.73 -17.24 20.85
CA ALA A 128 8.79 -18.07 20.10
C ALA A 128 7.75 -17.22 19.36
N ALA A 129 7.10 -17.83 18.36
CA ALA A 129 6.07 -17.19 17.55
C ALA A 129 4.93 -16.60 18.40
N GLY A 130 4.59 -15.33 18.18
CA GLY A 130 3.47 -14.63 18.83
C GLY A 130 3.68 -14.33 20.32
N VAL A 131 4.88 -14.58 20.87
CA VAL A 131 5.16 -14.32 22.29
C VAL A 131 5.31 -12.83 22.55
N LEU A 132 4.61 -12.35 23.59
CA LEU A 132 4.76 -10.99 24.12
C LEU A 132 6.03 -10.90 24.97
N ILE A 133 7.03 -10.18 24.47
CA ILE A 133 8.25 -9.80 25.19
C ILE A 133 7.91 -8.74 26.24
N LYS A 134 8.47 -8.93 27.43
CA LYS A 134 8.46 -7.95 28.51
C LYS A 134 9.87 -7.42 28.75
N ASN A 135 9.99 -6.22 29.31
CA ASN A 135 11.28 -5.72 29.79
C ASN A 135 11.63 -6.32 31.16
N ARG A 136 12.82 -6.00 31.69
CA ARG A 136 13.32 -6.44 33.00
C ARG A 136 12.42 -6.08 34.18
N PHE A 137 11.52 -5.12 34.02
CA PHE A 137 10.54 -4.72 35.02
C PHE A 137 9.19 -5.44 34.85
N GLY A 138 9.11 -6.44 33.98
CA GLY A 138 7.88 -7.20 33.70
C GLY A 138 6.86 -6.44 32.86
N GLN A 139 7.24 -5.33 32.22
CA GLN A 139 6.34 -4.49 31.44
C GLN A 139 6.30 -4.95 29.98
N PRO A 140 5.11 -5.08 29.35
CA PRO A 140 4.99 -5.34 27.92
C PRO A 140 5.83 -4.39 27.05
N PHE A 141 6.54 -4.94 26.06
CA PHE A 141 7.41 -4.18 25.16
C PHE A 141 7.04 -4.40 23.69
N ALA A 142 7.03 -5.66 23.24
CA ALA A 142 6.78 -6.01 21.84
C ALA A 142 6.33 -7.46 21.70
N THR A 143 5.72 -7.81 20.58
CA THR A 143 5.36 -9.19 20.23
C THR A 143 6.35 -9.72 19.18
N ILE A 144 6.80 -10.97 19.32
CA ILE A 144 7.63 -11.64 18.30
C ILE A 144 6.74 -12.08 17.13
N SER A 145 7.09 -11.65 15.92
CA SER A 145 6.40 -12.08 14.70
C SER A 145 6.52 -13.60 14.51
N THR A 146 5.42 -14.24 14.10
CA THR A 146 5.39 -15.67 13.77
C THR A 146 6.42 -16.02 12.69
N GLN A 147 6.53 -15.19 11.66
CA GLN A 147 7.43 -15.39 10.53
C GLN A 147 8.89 -15.16 10.91
N ALA A 148 9.16 -14.15 11.75
CA ALA A 148 10.50 -13.94 12.30
C ALA A 148 10.97 -15.16 13.11
N ALA A 149 10.10 -15.74 13.94
CA ALA A 149 10.42 -16.97 14.68
C ALA A 149 10.68 -18.16 13.75
N ALA A 150 10.02 -18.22 12.59
CA ALA A 150 10.24 -19.26 11.58
C ALA A 150 11.58 -19.09 10.83
N VAL A 151 12.07 -17.86 10.66
CA VAL A 151 13.36 -17.54 10.04
C VAL A 151 14.51 -17.78 11.02
N TYR A 152 14.41 -17.28 12.25
CA TYR A 152 15.47 -17.36 13.26
C TYR A 152 15.35 -18.63 14.12
N ARG A 153 15.39 -19.80 13.47
CA ARG A 153 15.28 -21.10 14.16
C ARG A 153 16.49 -21.36 15.06
N GLY A 154 16.25 -21.97 16.20
CA GLY A 154 17.30 -22.34 17.17
C GLY A 154 17.53 -21.31 18.28
N LEU A 155 16.91 -20.13 18.20
CA LEU A 155 16.84 -19.21 19.34
C LEU A 155 15.84 -19.72 20.37
N ALA A 156 16.12 -19.49 21.66
CA ALA A 156 15.32 -19.99 22.77
C ALA A 156 14.91 -18.91 23.77
N HIS A 157 15.80 -17.94 24.03
CA HIS A 157 15.62 -16.97 25.10
C HIS A 157 15.83 -15.55 24.61
N VAL A 158 15.15 -14.60 25.26
CA VAL A 158 15.27 -13.16 25.00
C VAL A 158 15.94 -12.49 26.18
N TYR A 159 16.95 -11.68 25.89
CA TYR A 159 17.69 -10.88 26.84
C TYR A 159 17.49 -9.39 26.58
N GLU A 160 17.28 -8.61 27.64
CA GLU A 160 17.40 -7.16 27.60
C GLU A 160 18.82 -6.79 28.02
N ILE A 161 19.51 -5.98 27.22
CA ILE A 161 20.87 -5.49 27.51
C ILE A 161 20.81 -3.97 27.63
N GLU A 162 21.11 -3.45 28.82
CA GLU A 162 21.30 -2.02 29.07
C GLU A 162 22.75 -1.62 28.72
N ILE A 163 22.85 -0.51 27.99
CA ILE A 163 24.11 0.08 27.55
C ILE A 163 24.23 1.49 28.15
N ASP A 164 25.37 1.78 28.79
CA ASP A 164 25.77 3.12 29.20
C ASP A 164 26.38 3.90 28.01
N LEU A 165 25.63 4.87 27.51
CA LEU A 165 25.99 5.72 26.37
C LEU A 165 27.09 6.73 26.70
N THR A 166 27.44 6.89 27.99
CA THR A 166 28.51 7.78 28.44
C THR A 166 29.89 7.15 28.38
N GLN A 167 29.97 5.86 28.03
CA GLN A 167 31.21 5.11 27.86
C GLN A 167 31.54 4.93 26.37
N GLY A 168 32.83 4.84 26.02
CA GLY A 168 33.24 4.52 24.65
C GLY A 168 32.92 3.07 24.31
N PRO A 169 32.53 2.70 23.07
CA PRO A 169 32.48 3.53 21.86
C PRO A 169 31.15 4.28 21.65
N PHE A 170 30.20 4.19 22.58
CA PHE A 170 28.82 4.70 22.37
C PHE A 170 28.70 6.23 22.36
N LYS A 171 29.74 6.95 22.79
CA LYS A 171 29.84 8.41 22.68
C LYS A 171 29.70 8.92 21.25
N ASP A 172 30.05 8.08 20.26
CA ASP A 172 30.05 8.44 18.83
C ASP A 172 28.64 8.52 18.23
N ILE A 173 27.62 8.00 18.92
CA ILE A 173 26.23 8.12 18.50
C ILE A 173 25.80 9.59 18.62
N ASN A 174 25.37 10.19 17.51
CA ASN A 174 25.03 11.61 17.40
C ASN A 174 23.72 11.81 16.60
N GLU A 175 23.36 13.05 16.35
CA GLU A 175 22.13 13.47 15.67
C GLU A 175 22.27 13.71 14.14
N HIS A 176 23.47 13.50 13.60
CA HIS A 176 23.78 13.79 12.20
C HIS A 176 23.69 12.57 11.31
N ALA A 177 24.13 11.41 11.80
CA ALA A 177 24.17 10.17 11.04
C ALA A 177 23.80 8.98 11.92
N PHE A 178 23.18 7.98 11.32
CA PHE A 178 22.89 6.72 12.00
C PHE A 178 24.16 5.91 12.21
N LYS A 179 24.23 5.30 13.39
CA LYS A 179 25.05 4.12 13.61
C LYS A 179 24.17 2.86 13.51
N THR A 180 24.80 1.71 13.40
CA THR A 180 24.14 0.40 13.51
C THR A 180 24.86 -0.45 14.54
N PHE A 181 24.09 -1.14 15.38
CA PHE A 181 24.63 -2.27 16.11
C PHE A 181 24.82 -3.46 15.17
N ALA A 182 25.78 -4.32 15.47
CA ALA A 182 25.98 -5.59 14.76
C ALA A 182 26.54 -6.63 15.72
N TRP A 183 25.89 -7.80 15.82
CA TRP A 183 26.39 -8.95 16.59
C TRP A 183 27.29 -9.82 15.71
N MET A 184 28.59 -9.59 15.79
CA MET A 184 29.58 -10.22 14.92
C MET A 184 29.97 -11.61 15.41
N VAL A 185 29.99 -12.55 14.48
CA VAL A 185 30.46 -13.94 14.69
C VAL A 185 31.42 -14.32 13.57
N GLU A 186 32.26 -15.32 13.84
CA GLU A 186 33.04 -15.96 12.78
C GLU A 186 32.08 -16.63 11.78
N ILE A 187 32.36 -16.48 10.49
CA ILE A 187 31.56 -17.11 9.45
C ILE A 187 31.79 -18.62 9.46
N ASP A 188 30.72 -19.41 9.37
CA ASP A 188 30.88 -20.87 9.29
C ASP A 188 31.40 -21.33 7.91
N ALA A 189 31.87 -22.57 7.88
CA ALA A 189 32.48 -23.16 6.70
C ALA A 189 31.51 -23.40 5.54
N GLU A 190 30.20 -23.40 5.77
CA GLU A 190 29.18 -23.54 4.74
C GLU A 190 28.99 -22.19 4.04
N HIS A 191 28.65 -21.15 4.80
CA HIS A 191 28.47 -19.78 4.33
C HIS A 191 29.72 -19.22 3.63
N ALA A 192 30.92 -19.49 4.15
CA ALA A 192 32.18 -19.04 3.57
C ALA A 192 32.44 -19.55 2.15
N ARG A 193 31.74 -20.61 1.69
CA ARG A 193 31.86 -21.15 0.32
C ARG A 193 31.05 -20.34 -0.69
N HIS A 194 30.06 -19.58 -0.25
CA HIS A 194 29.21 -18.78 -1.12
C HIS A 194 29.96 -17.56 -1.65
N ARG A 195 29.67 -17.19 -2.91
CA ARG A 195 30.35 -16.10 -3.60
C ARG A 195 30.19 -14.77 -2.86
N GLU A 196 29.03 -14.58 -2.25
CA GLU A 196 28.60 -13.44 -1.45
C GLU A 196 29.49 -13.19 -0.22
N TYR A 197 30.20 -14.21 0.25
CA TYR A 197 31.07 -14.16 1.43
C TYR A 197 32.56 -14.36 1.11
N GLN A 198 32.97 -14.30 -0.15
CA GLN A 198 34.38 -14.40 -0.50
C GLN A 198 35.21 -13.30 0.18
N GLY A 199 36.23 -13.70 0.93
CA GLY A 199 37.12 -12.79 1.66
C GLY A 199 36.55 -12.25 2.97
N VAL A 200 35.35 -12.69 3.36
CA VAL A 200 34.71 -12.40 4.65
C VAL A 200 35.21 -13.40 5.69
N THR A 201 35.56 -12.92 6.88
CA THR A 201 35.95 -13.78 8.02
C THR A 201 34.94 -13.71 9.15
N HIS A 202 34.24 -12.58 9.25
CA HIS A 202 33.24 -12.33 10.27
C HIS A 202 32.06 -11.62 9.66
N VAL A 203 30.87 -11.96 10.14
CA VAL A 203 29.59 -11.43 9.68
C VAL A 203 28.72 -11.13 10.88
N GLU A 204 27.68 -10.33 10.68
CA GLU A 204 26.62 -10.32 11.66
C GLU A 204 25.88 -11.66 11.64
N GLY A 205 25.65 -12.28 12.79
CA GLY A 205 24.99 -13.59 12.87
C GLY A 205 23.64 -13.64 12.14
N GLN A 206 22.85 -12.57 12.28
CA GLN A 206 21.54 -12.43 11.63
C GLN A 206 21.64 -12.41 10.09
N ASP A 207 22.76 -11.93 9.54
CA ASP A 207 22.97 -11.89 8.09
C ASP A 207 23.07 -13.30 7.47
N MET A 208 23.49 -14.31 8.24
CA MET A 208 23.53 -15.71 7.80
C MET A 208 22.13 -16.30 7.73
N TYR A 209 21.28 -16.07 8.74
CA TYR A 209 19.87 -16.46 8.69
C TYR A 209 19.14 -15.82 7.50
N ILE A 210 19.41 -14.53 7.23
CA ILE A 210 18.85 -13.82 6.07
C ILE A 210 19.38 -14.42 4.78
N HIS A 211 20.67 -14.75 4.70
CA HIS A 211 21.23 -15.42 3.54
C HIS A 211 20.56 -16.78 3.30
N ASP A 212 20.42 -17.61 4.32
CA ASP A 212 19.77 -18.91 4.23
C ASP A 212 18.31 -18.78 3.81
N PHE A 213 17.58 -17.81 4.38
CA PHE A 213 16.23 -17.48 3.97
C PHE A 213 16.17 -17.14 2.47
N LEU A 214 17.01 -16.20 2.01
CA LEU A 214 17.03 -15.76 0.61
C LEU A 214 17.53 -16.86 -0.34
N HIS A 215 18.47 -17.69 0.10
CA HIS A 215 19.02 -18.80 -0.67
C HIS A 215 18.01 -19.94 -0.79
N ASN A 216 17.35 -20.31 0.31
CA ASN A 216 16.28 -21.31 0.32
C ASN A 216 15.06 -20.84 -0.44
N ALA A 217 14.70 -19.55 -0.36
CA ALA A 217 13.61 -18.97 -1.15
C ALA A 217 13.85 -19.11 -2.66
N LYS A 218 15.10 -18.97 -3.13
CA LYS A 218 15.47 -19.23 -4.54
C LYS A 218 15.33 -20.70 -4.93
N ASN A 219 15.55 -21.61 -3.99
CA ASN A 219 15.58 -23.06 -4.25
C ASN A 219 14.19 -23.72 -4.12
N VAL A 220 13.30 -23.17 -3.28
CA VAL A 220 11.95 -23.72 -3.01
C VAL A 220 10.88 -23.10 -3.91
N ALA A 221 10.99 -21.81 -4.25
CA ALA A 221 10.09 -21.15 -5.17
C ALA A 221 10.80 -20.92 -6.51
N ALA A 222 10.44 -21.68 -7.56
CA ALA A 222 10.98 -21.55 -8.92
C ALA A 222 10.81 -20.15 -9.58
N ASN A 223 10.28 -19.18 -8.82
CA ASN A 223 9.81 -17.88 -9.26
C ASN A 223 10.39 -16.75 -8.37
N HIS A 224 11.61 -16.87 -7.83
CA HIS A 224 12.24 -15.81 -7.02
C HIS A 224 13.13 -14.89 -7.86
N PHE A 225 13.25 -13.60 -7.48
CA PHE A 225 14.27 -12.73 -8.05
C PHE A 225 15.68 -13.23 -7.72
N ALA A 226 16.50 -13.49 -8.75
CA ALA A 226 17.72 -14.29 -8.61
C ALA A 226 18.85 -13.59 -7.82
N ALA A 227 18.88 -12.25 -7.82
CA ALA A 227 19.93 -11.46 -7.21
C ALA A 227 19.36 -10.57 -6.09
N PRO A 228 19.40 -11.00 -4.82
CA PRO A 228 18.88 -10.23 -3.69
C PRO A 228 19.95 -9.24 -3.20
N TYR A 229 20.14 -8.16 -3.97
CA TYR A 229 21.03 -7.05 -3.64
C TYR A 229 20.25 -5.75 -3.53
N GLU A 230 20.73 -4.83 -2.69
CA GLU A 230 20.11 -3.51 -2.53
C GLU A 230 20.03 -2.78 -3.88
N PHE A 231 18.90 -2.15 -4.19
CA PHE A 231 18.75 -1.34 -5.38
C PHE A 231 19.40 0.04 -5.20
N ASN A 232 19.99 0.57 -6.26
CA ASN A 232 20.48 1.95 -6.31
C ASN A 232 19.35 2.88 -6.75
N LEU A 233 18.91 3.76 -5.83
CA LEU A 233 17.78 4.66 -6.02
C LEU A 233 18.16 6.05 -6.58
N ASP A 234 19.44 6.34 -6.82
CA ASP A 234 19.91 7.68 -7.22
C ASP A 234 19.35 8.13 -8.58
N ASN A 235 19.14 7.19 -9.51
CA ASN A 235 18.72 7.46 -10.89
C ASN A 235 17.52 6.60 -11.34
N PHE A 236 16.64 6.22 -10.39
CA PHE A 236 15.50 5.36 -10.70
C PHE A 236 14.58 5.99 -11.76
N GLN A 237 14.23 5.20 -12.77
CA GLN A 237 13.35 5.62 -13.86
C GLN A 237 12.00 4.93 -13.72
N ALA A 238 10.97 5.56 -14.30
CA ALA A 238 9.61 4.99 -14.33
C ALA A 238 9.50 3.72 -15.17
N THR A 239 10.51 3.36 -15.98
CA THR A 239 10.48 2.23 -16.90
C THR A 239 11.64 1.28 -16.59
N GLY A 240 11.34 0.13 -15.99
CA GLY A 240 12.32 -0.89 -15.60
C GLY A 240 12.72 -0.85 -14.13
N LEU A 241 13.51 -1.85 -13.70
CA LEU A 241 14.06 -1.92 -12.34
C LEU A 241 15.29 -0.99 -12.20
N PRO A 242 15.59 -0.49 -10.98
CA PRO A 242 16.84 0.21 -10.73
C PRO A 242 18.04 -0.75 -10.84
N ALA A 243 19.22 -0.20 -11.16
CA ALA A 243 20.45 -0.97 -11.06
C ALA A 243 20.71 -1.42 -9.61
N GLN A 244 21.36 -2.57 -9.41
CA GLN A 244 21.69 -3.06 -8.08
C GLN A 244 23.05 -2.53 -7.60
N ARG A 245 23.16 -2.33 -6.29
CA ARG A 245 24.43 -2.11 -5.58
C ARG A 245 25.17 -3.43 -5.45
N THR A 246 26.45 -3.35 -5.07
CA THR A 246 27.24 -4.54 -4.69
C THR A 246 26.87 -5.07 -3.29
N ASP A 247 26.15 -4.27 -2.51
CA ASP A 247 25.73 -4.60 -1.15
C ASP A 247 24.58 -5.62 -1.17
N ARG A 248 24.79 -6.77 -0.55
CA ARG A 248 23.74 -7.78 -0.34
C ARG A 248 22.69 -7.26 0.65
N LEU A 249 21.48 -7.84 0.62
CA LEU A 249 20.50 -7.60 1.69
C LEU A 249 21.05 -8.16 3.00
N MET A 250 20.96 -7.36 4.07
CA MET A 250 21.55 -7.64 5.38
C MET A 250 20.63 -7.09 6.47
N SER A 251 20.78 -7.57 7.70
CA SER A 251 20.12 -6.96 8.85
C SER A 251 20.71 -5.57 9.10
N TRP A 252 19.95 -4.69 9.74
CA TRP A 252 20.48 -3.43 10.26
C TRP A 252 19.76 -3.09 11.55
N HIS A 253 20.47 -2.46 12.48
CA HIS A 253 20.00 -2.16 13.83
C HIS A 253 20.24 -0.67 14.12
N PRO A 254 19.49 0.23 13.46
CA PRO A 254 19.82 1.64 13.40
C PRO A 254 19.62 2.32 14.76
N VAL A 255 20.58 3.18 15.13
CA VAL A 255 20.52 4.05 16.30
C VAL A 255 20.96 5.47 15.97
N ILE A 256 20.22 6.46 16.48
CA ILE A 256 20.51 7.89 16.32
C ILE A 256 20.08 8.68 17.57
N LYS A 257 20.70 9.83 17.81
CA LYS A 257 20.17 10.82 18.78
C LYS A 257 19.17 11.77 18.11
N ALA A 258 18.03 11.97 18.75
CA ALA A 258 17.07 12.98 18.35
C ALA A 258 17.56 14.38 18.71
N LYS A 259 17.11 15.37 17.92
CA LYS A 259 17.35 16.80 18.18
C LYS A 259 16.35 17.42 19.16
N LYS A 260 15.21 16.75 19.38
CA LYS A 260 14.08 17.29 20.15
C LYS A 260 13.61 16.28 21.19
N GLU A 261 13.02 16.79 22.27
CA GLU A 261 12.42 15.96 23.31
C GLU A 261 11.06 15.36 22.91
N ILE A 262 10.37 15.96 21.95
CA ILE A 262 9.11 15.44 21.38
C ILE A 262 9.28 15.37 19.88
N LEU A 263 8.99 14.20 19.30
CA LEU A 263 9.19 13.92 17.89
C LEU A 263 8.00 14.41 17.06
N LYS A 264 8.29 15.09 15.95
CA LYS A 264 7.37 15.30 14.84
C LYS A 264 7.27 14.01 14.02
N ILE A 265 6.07 13.51 13.79
CA ILE A 265 5.82 12.22 13.16
C ILE A 265 5.28 12.44 11.74
N GLY A 266 5.99 11.94 10.74
CA GLY A 266 5.42 11.70 9.40
C GLY A 266 4.63 10.39 9.41
N HIS A 267 3.51 10.34 8.72
CA HIS A 267 2.69 9.14 8.58
C HIS A 267 2.41 8.85 7.11
N LEU A 268 2.71 7.62 6.69
CA LEU A 268 2.49 7.08 5.36
C LEU A 268 1.83 5.71 5.50
N SER A 269 0.86 5.42 4.63
CA SER A 269 0.13 4.16 4.58
C SER A 269 -0.40 3.96 3.16
N ASP A 270 -0.82 2.74 2.81
CA ASP A 270 -1.34 2.36 1.48
C ASP A 270 -0.40 2.82 0.37
N VAL A 271 0.88 2.49 0.53
CA VAL A 271 1.90 2.96 -0.41
C VAL A 271 1.98 2.05 -1.62
N HIS A 272 1.55 0.79 -1.51
CA HIS A 272 1.37 -0.17 -2.61
C HIS A 272 2.49 -0.12 -3.66
N VAL A 273 3.73 -0.34 -3.22
CA VAL A 273 4.86 -0.44 -4.15
C VAL A 273 4.63 -1.62 -5.10
N ASN A 274 4.74 -1.34 -6.40
CA ASN A 274 4.33 -2.26 -7.44
C ASN A 274 5.12 -2.04 -8.73
N VAL A 275 6.12 -2.88 -9.00
CA VAL A 275 6.93 -2.85 -10.24
C VAL A 275 6.13 -3.10 -11.51
N ARG A 276 4.88 -3.54 -11.42
CA ARG A 276 3.96 -3.56 -12.56
C ARG A 276 3.73 -2.17 -13.13
N HIS A 277 3.79 -1.11 -12.30
CA HIS A 277 3.73 0.27 -12.79
C HIS A 277 4.91 0.58 -13.72
N ASN A 278 6.09 0.00 -13.45
CA ASN A 278 7.26 0.13 -14.32
C ASN A 278 7.09 -0.60 -15.66
N ALA A 279 6.34 -1.71 -15.68
CA ALA A 279 5.96 -2.40 -16.91
C ALA A 279 4.90 -1.61 -17.69
N LEU A 280 3.88 -1.07 -17.02
CA LEU A 280 2.83 -0.25 -17.65
C LEU A 280 3.37 1.05 -18.22
N ALA A 281 4.33 1.68 -17.55
CA ALA A 281 4.97 2.90 -18.02
C ALA A 281 5.68 2.72 -19.39
N GLN A 282 6.02 1.48 -19.76
CA GLN A 282 6.60 1.15 -21.07
C GLN A 282 5.55 1.06 -22.19
N SER A 283 4.25 1.12 -21.87
CA SER A 283 3.20 0.88 -22.86
C SER A 283 3.21 1.94 -23.97
N PRO A 284 3.40 1.53 -25.25
CA PRO A 284 3.39 2.46 -26.37
C PRO A 284 1.97 2.82 -26.83
N ALA A 285 0.93 2.26 -26.19
CA ALA A 285 -0.46 2.38 -26.58
C ALA A 285 -0.92 3.84 -26.71
N ARG A 286 -1.81 4.09 -27.66
CA ARG A 286 -2.49 5.38 -27.82
C ARG A 286 -3.98 5.17 -27.98
N ILE A 287 -4.78 6.08 -27.44
CA ILE A 287 -6.24 6.04 -27.60
C ILE A 287 -6.62 6.20 -29.08
N VAL A 288 -5.99 7.18 -29.76
CA VAL A 288 -6.11 7.40 -31.21
C VAL A 288 -4.79 7.03 -31.87
N GLU A 289 -4.82 5.98 -32.70
CA GLU A 289 -3.65 5.44 -33.39
C GLU A 289 -3.28 6.24 -34.65
N ASP A 290 -2.83 7.48 -34.43
CA ASP A 290 -2.29 8.39 -35.44
C ASP A 290 -1.06 9.09 -34.84
N ASP A 291 -0.06 9.44 -35.66
CA ASP A 291 1.16 10.09 -35.13
C ASP A 291 0.96 11.58 -34.80
N ALA A 292 0.12 12.28 -35.58
CA ALA A 292 -0.21 13.68 -35.31
C ALA A 292 -1.23 13.79 -34.17
N ALA A 293 -2.27 12.93 -34.14
CA ALA A 293 -3.24 12.90 -33.04
C ALA A 293 -2.62 12.32 -31.75
N GLY A 294 -1.76 11.32 -31.87
CA GLY A 294 -1.07 10.67 -30.76
C GLY A 294 -0.10 11.59 -30.01
N ALA A 295 0.46 12.60 -30.69
CA ALA A 295 1.25 13.64 -30.04
C ALA A 295 0.42 14.51 -29.09
N LEU A 296 -0.89 14.68 -29.34
CA LEU A 296 -1.78 15.52 -28.55
C LEU A 296 -2.30 14.82 -27.28
N ALA A 297 -2.56 13.51 -27.34
CA ALA A 297 -3.08 12.72 -26.22
C ALA A 297 -2.00 11.94 -25.45
N GLY A 298 -0.77 11.86 -25.98
CA GLY A 298 0.35 11.14 -25.37
C GLY A 298 0.22 9.60 -25.42
N LYS A 299 1.30 8.91 -25.07
CA LYS A 299 1.28 7.45 -24.84
C LYS A 299 0.66 7.16 -23.48
N VAL A 300 -0.14 6.11 -23.37
CA VAL A 300 -0.79 5.71 -22.10
C VAL A 300 0.26 5.47 -21.00
N GLY A 301 1.37 4.78 -21.31
CA GLY A 301 2.43 4.53 -20.33
C GLY A 301 3.03 5.80 -19.73
N GLY A 302 3.04 6.90 -20.49
CA GLY A 302 3.54 8.20 -20.02
C GLY A 302 2.67 8.86 -18.94
N LYS A 303 1.46 8.34 -18.69
CA LYS A 303 0.47 8.91 -17.76
C LYS A 303 0.36 8.13 -16.44
N VAL A 304 1.02 6.98 -16.34
CA VAL A 304 0.92 6.08 -15.19
C VAL A 304 1.53 6.74 -13.96
N CYS A 305 0.74 6.82 -12.87
CA CYS A 305 1.25 7.09 -11.54
C CYS A 305 2.06 5.87 -11.06
N ASN A 306 3.34 6.08 -10.72
CA ASN A 306 4.19 5.04 -10.17
C ASN A 306 4.31 5.24 -8.66
N SER A 307 3.73 4.31 -7.88
CA SER A 307 3.65 4.42 -6.43
C SER A 307 5.03 4.56 -5.76
N PHE A 308 6.05 3.85 -6.24
CA PHE A 308 7.38 3.91 -5.63
C PHE A 308 8.05 5.27 -5.86
N ILE A 309 7.90 5.87 -7.04
CA ILE A 309 8.43 7.22 -7.31
C ILE A 309 7.75 8.25 -6.41
N ALA A 310 6.42 8.17 -6.29
CA ALA A 310 5.66 9.05 -5.41
C ALA A 310 6.09 8.90 -3.94
N LEU A 311 6.23 7.66 -3.48
CA LEU A 311 6.65 7.35 -2.12
C LEU A 311 8.08 7.83 -1.84
N LYS A 312 9.03 7.60 -2.76
CA LYS A 312 10.41 8.09 -2.62
C LYS A 312 10.42 9.60 -2.46
N ASP A 313 9.65 10.32 -3.27
CA ASP A 313 9.55 11.78 -3.18
C ASP A 313 8.98 12.22 -1.82
N LEU A 314 7.96 11.55 -1.29
CA LEU A 314 7.44 11.82 0.05
C LEU A 314 8.49 11.60 1.15
N PHE A 315 9.32 10.55 1.03
CA PHE A 315 10.46 10.34 1.93
C PHE A 315 11.45 11.52 1.87
N GLU A 316 11.78 12.00 0.67
CA GLU A 316 12.66 13.16 0.49
C GLU A 316 12.08 14.42 1.15
N GLN A 317 10.77 14.66 0.98
CA GLN A 317 10.07 15.78 1.60
C GLN A 317 10.02 15.69 3.12
N PHE A 318 9.77 14.51 3.68
CA PHE A 318 9.85 14.29 5.13
C PHE A 318 11.29 14.32 5.67
N GLY A 319 12.29 14.08 4.85
CA GLY A 319 13.71 14.10 5.24
C GLY A 319 14.36 15.48 5.21
N LYS A 320 13.79 16.43 4.45
CA LYS A 320 14.43 17.71 4.12
C LYS A 320 13.49 18.91 4.36
N GLY A 321 14.06 20.11 4.41
CA GLY A 321 13.28 21.36 4.47
C GLY A 321 12.48 21.59 5.76
N GLU A 322 11.47 22.47 5.67
CA GLU A 322 10.63 22.89 6.82
C GLU A 322 9.63 21.81 7.26
N ASP A 323 9.21 20.96 6.32
CA ASP A 323 8.30 19.84 6.54
C ASP A 323 9.00 18.58 7.06
N ARG A 324 10.29 18.69 7.41
CA ARG A 324 11.07 17.60 7.97
C ARG A 324 10.38 17.01 9.20
N ALA A 325 10.16 15.69 9.14
CA ALA A 325 9.77 14.84 10.25
C ALA A 325 10.99 14.42 11.08
N ASP A 326 10.76 14.11 12.35
CA ASP A 326 11.80 13.53 13.21
C ASP A 326 11.78 11.99 13.16
N ALA A 327 10.65 11.39 12.77
CA ALA A 327 10.51 9.97 12.44
C ALA A 327 9.29 9.76 11.51
N ILE A 328 9.26 8.67 10.74
CA ILE A 328 8.10 8.21 9.97
C ILE A 328 7.48 6.99 10.65
N PHE A 329 6.14 6.97 10.74
CA PHE A 329 5.34 5.75 10.84
C PHE A 329 4.88 5.37 9.43
N LEU A 330 5.28 4.19 8.98
CA LEU A 330 4.89 3.61 7.71
C LEU A 330 4.04 2.36 7.98
N THR A 331 2.73 2.49 7.86
CA THR A 331 1.77 1.51 8.38
C THR A 331 1.12 0.71 7.26
N GLY A 332 1.60 -0.52 7.05
CA GLY A 332 0.98 -1.54 6.19
C GLY A 332 0.79 -1.19 4.71
N ASP A 333 0.43 -2.22 3.95
CA ASP A 333 0.23 -2.15 2.49
C ASP A 333 1.41 -1.44 1.80
N LEU A 334 2.59 -1.90 2.18
CA LEU A 334 3.92 -1.49 1.73
C LEU A 334 4.13 -1.87 0.27
N ILE A 335 3.72 -3.09 -0.06
CA ILE A 335 3.70 -3.62 -1.42
C ILE A 335 2.25 -3.91 -1.81
N ASP A 336 2.02 -4.21 -3.07
CA ASP A 336 0.70 -4.64 -3.51
C ASP A 336 0.51 -6.16 -3.42
N PHE A 337 1.56 -6.93 -3.72
CA PHE A 337 1.62 -8.39 -3.61
C PHE A 337 3.06 -8.88 -3.83
N ASN A 338 3.39 -10.06 -3.30
CA ASN A 338 4.75 -10.60 -3.26
C ASN A 338 5.32 -11.03 -4.62
N ARG A 339 4.50 -11.57 -5.54
CA ARG A 339 4.97 -12.04 -6.86
C ARG A 339 4.50 -11.14 -7.98
N ASN A 340 5.41 -10.47 -8.65
CA ASN A 340 5.10 -9.46 -9.66
C ASN A 340 5.80 -9.69 -11.00
N ILE A 341 5.34 -9.00 -12.05
CA ILE A 341 5.94 -9.07 -13.38
C ILE A 341 7.28 -8.31 -13.39
N ASP A 342 8.31 -8.95 -13.92
CA ASP A 342 9.63 -8.34 -14.15
C ASP A 342 9.51 -7.33 -15.31
N PRO A 343 9.61 -6.02 -15.03
CA PRO A 343 9.38 -5.00 -16.05
C PRO A 343 10.44 -5.05 -17.17
N ASP A 344 11.63 -5.61 -16.91
CA ASP A 344 12.69 -5.72 -17.91
C ASP A 344 12.45 -6.89 -18.88
N LYS A 345 11.42 -7.73 -18.61
CA LYS A 345 11.05 -8.90 -19.41
C LYS A 345 9.66 -8.81 -20.04
N VAL A 346 8.96 -7.70 -19.87
CA VAL A 346 7.59 -7.52 -20.38
C VAL A 346 7.53 -7.44 -21.92
N GLY A 347 8.63 -7.10 -22.58
CA GLY A 347 8.75 -7.02 -24.04
C GLY A 347 8.55 -5.61 -24.59
N GLY A 348 8.99 -5.40 -25.84
CA GLY A 348 9.07 -4.07 -26.46
C GLY A 348 7.83 -3.66 -27.28
N THR A 349 6.92 -4.59 -27.58
CA THR A 349 5.69 -4.30 -28.33
C THR A 349 4.45 -4.40 -27.45
N ILE A 350 3.35 -3.73 -27.84
CA ILE A 350 2.09 -3.79 -27.09
C ILE A 350 1.51 -5.21 -27.04
N GLY A 351 1.62 -5.98 -28.13
CA GLY A 351 1.19 -7.37 -28.16
C GLY A 351 2.00 -8.28 -27.22
N ASP A 352 3.31 -8.02 -27.05
CA ASP A 352 4.13 -8.73 -26.07
C ASP A 352 3.68 -8.40 -24.65
N GLN A 353 3.44 -7.12 -24.36
CA GLN A 353 2.94 -6.68 -23.06
C GLN A 353 1.60 -7.35 -22.72
N TRP A 354 0.63 -7.33 -23.64
CA TRP A 354 -0.67 -7.97 -23.43
C TRP A 354 -0.56 -9.48 -23.15
N LYS A 355 0.30 -10.18 -23.91
CA LYS A 355 0.56 -11.61 -23.67
C LYS A 355 1.19 -11.85 -22.31
N ASN A 356 2.11 -10.98 -21.90
CA ASN A 356 2.85 -11.14 -20.66
C ASN A 356 2.04 -10.71 -19.42
N PHE A 357 1.10 -9.78 -19.55
CA PHE A 357 0.14 -9.43 -18.49
C PHE A 357 -0.97 -10.48 -18.27
N ASN A 358 -1.05 -11.50 -19.13
CA ASN A 358 -2.01 -12.60 -19.00
C ASN A 358 -1.75 -13.45 -17.76
N VAL A 359 -2.25 -13.04 -16.59
CA VAL A 359 -1.99 -13.74 -15.34
C VAL A 359 -2.48 -15.20 -15.34
N LEU A 360 -3.58 -15.52 -16.03
CA LEU A 360 -4.05 -16.91 -16.12
C LEU A 360 -3.12 -17.81 -16.96
N GLY A 361 -2.45 -17.25 -17.98
CA GLY A 361 -1.56 -17.99 -18.86
C GLY A 361 -0.07 -17.90 -18.52
N LYS A 362 0.36 -16.86 -17.81
CA LYS A 362 1.78 -16.51 -17.62
C LYS A 362 2.24 -16.46 -16.18
N LEU A 363 1.34 -16.42 -15.21
CA LEU A 363 1.74 -16.39 -13.81
C LEU A 363 2.61 -17.59 -13.36
N PRO A 364 2.46 -18.81 -13.92
CA PRO A 364 3.39 -19.92 -13.66
C PRO A 364 4.79 -19.72 -14.24
N ASP A 365 5.02 -18.75 -15.14
CA ASP A 365 6.33 -18.45 -15.70
C ASP A 365 7.21 -17.75 -14.65
N GLY A 366 8.02 -18.53 -13.94
CA GLY A 366 8.94 -18.02 -12.92
C GLY A 366 10.05 -17.12 -13.43
N ASN A 367 10.30 -17.09 -14.75
CA ASN A 367 11.24 -16.14 -15.33
C ASN A 367 10.62 -14.75 -15.49
N LEU A 368 9.30 -14.67 -15.62
CA LEU A 368 8.56 -13.42 -15.84
C LEU A 368 7.91 -12.91 -14.55
N TYR A 369 7.22 -13.77 -13.80
CA TYR A 369 6.55 -13.41 -12.55
C TYR A 369 7.41 -13.84 -11.36
N LYS A 370 8.10 -12.86 -10.77
CA LYS A 370 9.11 -13.08 -9.73
C LYS A 370 8.69 -12.52 -8.38
N ARG A 371 9.11 -13.20 -7.32
CA ARG A 371 8.95 -12.78 -5.93
C ARG A 371 10.11 -11.91 -5.46
N GLY A 372 9.83 -10.92 -4.61
CA GLY A 372 10.81 -10.14 -3.86
C GLY A 372 11.26 -8.82 -4.52
N MET A 373 10.78 -8.50 -5.73
CA MET A 373 11.18 -7.24 -6.40
C MET A 373 10.67 -6.00 -5.67
N ASP A 374 9.40 -6.02 -5.25
CA ASP A 374 8.75 -4.93 -4.53
C ASP A 374 9.31 -4.78 -3.10
N ASP A 375 9.55 -5.89 -2.40
CA ASP A 375 10.19 -5.91 -1.08
C ASP A 375 11.61 -5.32 -1.11
N MET A 376 12.40 -5.65 -2.13
CA MET A 376 13.74 -5.12 -2.31
C MET A 376 13.74 -3.61 -2.57
N LEU A 377 12.75 -3.09 -3.31
CA LEU A 377 12.56 -1.65 -3.47
C LEU A 377 12.25 -0.99 -2.12
N MET A 378 11.33 -1.57 -1.34
CA MET A 378 11.00 -1.08 0.00
C MET A 378 12.20 -1.09 0.95
N TYR A 379 12.95 -2.18 1.00
CA TYR A 379 14.18 -2.29 1.80
C TYR A 379 15.18 -1.19 1.39
N SER A 380 15.38 -1.00 0.08
CA SER A 380 16.31 0.00 -0.44
C SER A 380 15.88 1.43 -0.12
N LEU A 381 14.57 1.71 -0.13
CA LEU A 381 14.03 3.02 0.24
C LEU A 381 14.21 3.31 1.73
N VAL A 382 13.98 2.33 2.59
CA VAL A 382 14.21 2.48 4.03
C VAL A 382 15.70 2.69 4.32
N ARG A 383 16.59 1.93 3.65
CA ARG A 383 18.05 2.17 3.69
C ARG A 383 18.43 3.56 3.23
N HIS A 384 17.82 4.07 2.16
CA HIS A 384 18.01 5.45 1.69
C HIS A 384 17.62 6.48 2.76
N ALA A 385 16.50 6.27 3.47
CA ALA A 385 16.07 7.14 4.57
C ALA A 385 17.13 7.24 5.67
N TYR A 386 17.74 6.12 6.04
CA TYR A 386 18.78 6.09 7.07
C TYR A 386 20.11 6.70 6.61
N ARG A 387 20.55 6.40 5.38
CA ARG A 387 21.87 6.81 4.86
C ARG A 387 21.90 8.27 4.43
N GLU A 388 20.88 8.71 3.70
CA GLU A 388 20.90 9.98 2.98
C GLU A 388 20.05 11.06 3.66
N LEU A 389 19.03 10.66 4.42
CA LEU A 389 18.08 11.60 5.05
C LEU A 389 18.24 11.71 6.57
N ALA A 390 18.96 10.77 7.19
CA ALA A 390 19.01 10.61 8.65
C ALA A 390 17.59 10.63 9.26
N LEU A 391 16.69 9.83 8.67
CA LEU A 391 15.27 9.76 9.01
C LEU A 391 14.90 8.35 9.51
N PRO A 392 14.52 8.20 10.80
CA PRO A 392 14.05 6.93 11.35
C PRO A 392 12.67 6.52 10.79
N VAL A 393 12.48 5.22 10.54
CA VAL A 393 11.22 4.65 10.02
C VAL A 393 10.71 3.52 10.91
N PHE A 394 9.52 3.68 11.48
CA PHE A 394 8.77 2.63 12.17
C PHE A 394 7.79 1.98 11.21
N MET A 395 7.77 0.65 11.16
CA MET A 395 6.98 -0.10 10.19
C MET A 395 6.04 -1.09 10.88
N THR A 396 4.85 -1.27 10.32
CA THR A 396 3.90 -2.35 10.63
C THR A 396 3.40 -2.96 9.33
N THR A 397 2.86 -4.18 9.37
CA THR A 397 2.24 -4.83 8.20
C THR A 397 0.78 -4.44 8.02
N GLY A 398 0.33 -4.53 6.77
CA GLY A 398 -1.05 -4.56 6.32
C GLY A 398 -1.37 -5.92 5.72
N ASN A 399 -2.48 -6.02 5.00
CA ASN A 399 -2.88 -7.28 4.37
C ASN A 399 -2.14 -7.57 3.05
N HIS A 400 -1.70 -6.54 2.33
CA HIS A 400 -1.06 -6.74 1.02
C HIS A 400 0.33 -7.39 1.10
N GLU A 401 1.02 -7.28 2.24
CA GLU A 401 2.25 -8.07 2.48
C GLU A 401 1.98 -9.59 2.48
N ALA A 402 0.75 -10.01 2.78
CA ALA A 402 0.35 -11.42 2.73
C ALA A 402 -0.12 -11.86 1.32
N TYR A 403 -0.31 -10.93 0.38
CA TYR A 403 -0.86 -11.24 -0.93
C TYR A 403 0.17 -11.88 -1.84
N ALA A 404 -0.17 -13.03 -2.41
CA ALA A 404 0.76 -13.79 -3.23
C ALA A 404 0.89 -13.27 -4.67
N VAL A 405 -0.21 -12.89 -5.31
CA VAL A 405 -0.27 -12.73 -6.78
C VAL A 405 -1.03 -11.48 -7.23
N PRO A 406 -0.74 -10.95 -8.43
CA PRO A 406 -1.45 -9.82 -8.99
C PRO A 406 -2.93 -10.15 -9.26
N TYR A 407 -3.75 -9.13 -9.09
CA TYR A 407 -5.12 -9.08 -9.57
C TYR A 407 -5.21 -8.26 -10.87
N GLY A 408 -6.26 -8.52 -11.67
CA GLY A 408 -6.64 -7.65 -12.77
C GLY A 408 -7.24 -6.34 -12.26
N ILE A 409 -7.36 -5.35 -13.13
CA ILE A 409 -7.92 -4.03 -12.80
C ILE A 409 -9.46 -4.04 -12.62
N SER A 410 -10.06 -5.22 -12.36
CA SER A 410 -11.51 -5.41 -12.35
C SER A 410 -12.01 -6.75 -11.75
N PRO A 411 -11.83 -7.08 -10.45
CA PRO A 411 -12.66 -8.09 -9.79
C PRO A 411 -14.06 -7.56 -9.40
N ARG A 412 -15.03 -8.47 -9.30
CA ARG A 412 -16.47 -8.22 -9.48
C ARG A 412 -17.34 -8.86 -8.39
N LYS A 413 -18.53 -8.30 -8.17
CA LYS A 413 -19.61 -8.88 -7.33
C LYS A 413 -20.37 -10.03 -8.03
N GLU A 414 -20.28 -10.12 -9.36
CA GLU A 414 -20.91 -11.16 -10.19
C GLU A 414 -20.00 -11.57 -11.37
N GLY A 415 -20.27 -12.72 -11.99
CA GLY A 415 -19.55 -13.22 -13.17
C GLY A 415 -18.28 -14.03 -12.84
N TRP A 416 -17.37 -14.14 -13.81
CA TRP A 416 -16.27 -15.12 -13.76
C TRP A 416 -15.41 -15.05 -12.48
N ALA A 417 -15.04 -13.85 -12.02
CA ALA A 417 -14.24 -13.68 -10.81
C ALA A 417 -15.03 -13.99 -9.53
N PHE A 418 -16.34 -13.67 -9.51
CA PHE A 418 -17.22 -14.02 -8.40
C PHE A 418 -17.38 -15.54 -8.28
N ASP A 419 -17.60 -16.23 -9.41
CA ASP A 419 -17.68 -17.70 -9.45
C ASP A 419 -16.38 -18.33 -8.95
N LEU A 420 -15.23 -17.77 -9.33
CA LEU A 420 -13.94 -18.19 -8.79
C LEU A 420 -13.89 -17.98 -7.27
N GLY A 421 -14.42 -16.87 -6.76
CA GLY A 421 -14.51 -16.62 -5.32
C GLY A 421 -15.41 -17.57 -4.56
N VAL A 422 -16.52 -18.01 -5.14
CA VAL A 422 -17.36 -19.05 -4.55
C VAL A 422 -16.60 -20.38 -4.48
N LEU A 423 -15.86 -20.74 -5.54
CA LEU A 423 -15.02 -21.94 -5.58
C LEU A 423 -13.87 -21.87 -4.57
N ASP A 424 -13.11 -20.78 -4.56
CA ASP A 424 -12.00 -20.52 -3.62
C ASP A 424 -12.47 -20.55 -2.16
N GLY A 425 -13.69 -20.09 -1.89
CA GLY A 425 -14.30 -20.11 -0.55
C GLY A 425 -14.71 -21.50 -0.06
N GLY A 426 -14.66 -22.53 -0.91
CA GLY A 426 -15.00 -23.91 -0.52
C GLY A 426 -16.50 -24.16 -0.26
N VAL A 427 -17.38 -23.24 -0.65
CA VAL A 427 -18.83 -23.31 -0.36
C VAL A 427 -19.54 -24.38 -1.20
N ARG A 428 -18.99 -24.76 -2.35
CA ARG A 428 -19.60 -25.76 -3.24
C ARG A 428 -18.56 -26.38 -4.17
N THR A 429 -18.25 -27.66 -4.02
CA THR A 429 -17.63 -28.46 -5.08
C THR A 429 -18.76 -28.96 -5.99
N PRO A 430 -18.82 -28.56 -7.27
CA PRO A 430 -19.83 -29.12 -8.18
C PRO A 430 -19.70 -30.64 -8.24
N PHE A 431 -20.81 -31.39 -8.15
CA PHE A 431 -20.84 -32.86 -8.19
C PHE A 431 -20.09 -33.51 -9.36
N LYS A 432 -19.78 -32.73 -10.42
CA LYS A 432 -19.05 -33.17 -11.62
C LYS A 432 -17.53 -33.24 -11.44
N TRP A 433 -16.96 -32.70 -10.36
CA TRP A 433 -15.52 -32.63 -10.14
C TRP A 433 -15.12 -33.41 -8.89
N ASN A 434 -13.95 -34.05 -8.93
CA ASN A 434 -13.46 -34.89 -7.83
C ASN A 434 -12.82 -34.07 -6.70
N SER A 435 -12.39 -32.83 -6.98
CA SER A 435 -11.84 -31.91 -5.97
C SER A 435 -12.13 -30.44 -6.27
N LYS A 436 -11.91 -29.58 -5.26
CA LYS A 436 -12.00 -28.12 -5.38
C LYS A 436 -10.96 -27.58 -6.37
N GLU A 437 -9.74 -28.12 -6.33
CA GLU A 437 -8.61 -27.73 -7.17
C GLU A 437 -8.92 -28.03 -8.65
N GLU A 438 -9.51 -29.19 -8.93
CA GLU A 438 -9.96 -29.56 -10.28
C GLU A 438 -11.03 -28.58 -10.78
N ALA A 439 -12.00 -28.21 -9.93
CA ALA A 439 -13.05 -27.26 -10.28
C ALA A 439 -12.50 -25.85 -10.58
N ILE A 440 -11.55 -25.38 -9.76
CA ILE A 440 -10.87 -24.08 -9.95
C ILE A 440 -10.07 -24.08 -11.24
N GLU A 441 -9.29 -25.12 -11.50
CA GLU A 441 -8.48 -25.25 -12.71
C GLU A 441 -9.36 -25.29 -13.97
N ALA A 442 -10.46 -26.05 -13.94
CA ALA A 442 -11.42 -26.06 -15.04
C ALA A 442 -12.06 -24.68 -15.27
N HIS A 443 -12.30 -23.90 -14.22
CA HIS A 443 -12.83 -22.54 -14.32
C HIS A 443 -11.81 -21.55 -14.88
N ARG A 444 -10.53 -21.65 -14.49
CA ARG A 444 -9.39 -20.88 -15.04
C ARG A 444 -9.18 -21.08 -16.53
N ARG A 445 -9.57 -22.23 -17.08
CA ARG A 445 -9.49 -22.50 -18.53
C ARG A 445 -10.54 -21.76 -19.36
N LYS A 446 -11.56 -21.17 -18.74
CA LYS A 446 -12.59 -20.38 -19.45
C LYS A 446 -12.12 -18.95 -19.75
N LEU A 447 -11.00 -18.84 -20.47
CA LEU A 447 -10.27 -17.60 -20.68
C LEU A 447 -11.14 -16.53 -21.36
N GLU A 448 -11.93 -16.90 -22.37
CA GLU A 448 -12.84 -15.95 -23.04
C GLU A 448 -13.92 -15.42 -22.10
N GLU A 449 -14.42 -16.22 -21.14
CA GLU A 449 -15.35 -15.75 -20.12
C GLU A 449 -14.67 -14.82 -19.12
N ALA A 450 -13.41 -15.11 -18.75
CA ALA A 450 -12.63 -14.29 -17.85
C ALA A 450 -12.32 -12.90 -18.43
N SER A 451 -12.20 -12.76 -19.75
CA SER A 451 -11.91 -11.50 -20.44
C SER A 451 -13.13 -10.61 -20.71
N LYS A 452 -14.35 -11.12 -20.51
CA LYS A 452 -15.58 -10.37 -20.83
C LYS A 452 -15.75 -9.14 -19.95
N TRP A 453 -16.25 -8.07 -20.56
CA TRP A 453 -16.77 -6.93 -19.81
C TRP A 453 -18.04 -7.32 -19.04
N VAL A 454 -18.21 -6.78 -17.83
CA VAL A 454 -19.43 -6.83 -17.01
C VAL A 454 -19.52 -5.46 -16.32
N ALA A 455 -20.72 -4.92 -16.17
CA ALA A 455 -20.95 -3.63 -15.50
C ALA A 455 -20.85 -3.77 -13.96
N GLY A 456 -20.68 -2.65 -13.24
CA GLY A 456 -20.77 -2.53 -11.77
C GLY A 456 -19.65 -3.19 -10.96
N LYS A 457 -18.39 -2.81 -11.17
CA LYS A 457 -17.24 -3.56 -10.61
C LYS A 457 -16.81 -3.04 -9.23
N ALA A 458 -16.29 -3.93 -8.39
CA ALA A 458 -15.86 -3.59 -7.02
C ALA A 458 -14.51 -2.84 -7.00
N ASN A 459 -13.64 -3.11 -7.98
CA ASN A 459 -12.28 -2.57 -8.02
C ASN A 459 -12.07 -1.56 -9.16
N GLU A 460 -13.12 -0.78 -9.50
CA GLU A 460 -12.95 0.27 -10.52
C GLU A 460 -11.85 1.23 -10.10
N GLY A 461 -11.65 1.52 -8.81
CA GLY A 461 -10.63 2.44 -8.31
C GLY A 461 -9.19 2.19 -8.81
N ILE A 462 -8.80 0.96 -9.16
CA ILE A 462 -7.42 0.63 -9.55
C ILE A 462 -6.93 1.44 -10.77
N ALA A 463 -7.79 1.69 -11.76
CA ALA A 463 -7.37 2.52 -12.89
C ALA A 463 -7.11 3.98 -12.45
N ALA A 464 -7.92 4.53 -11.56
CA ALA A 464 -7.74 5.85 -10.96
C ALA A 464 -6.50 5.90 -10.08
N ASP A 465 -6.19 4.84 -9.32
CA ASP A 465 -4.97 4.70 -8.51
C ASP A 465 -3.71 4.86 -9.39
N HIS A 466 -3.75 4.31 -10.61
CA HIS A 466 -2.71 4.47 -11.64
C HIS A 466 -2.79 5.81 -12.40
N ASN A 467 -3.70 6.70 -12.02
CA ASN A 467 -4.04 7.94 -12.71
C ASN A 467 -4.47 7.72 -14.17
N MET A 468 -5.23 6.66 -14.49
CA MET A 468 -5.68 6.29 -15.85
C MET A 468 -7.21 6.26 -15.97
N THR A 469 -7.75 6.62 -17.14
CA THR A 469 -9.16 6.33 -17.47
C THR A 469 -9.36 4.82 -17.60
N ILE A 470 -10.61 4.33 -17.53
CA ILE A 470 -10.89 2.90 -17.65
C ILE A 470 -10.46 2.41 -19.06
N TYR A 471 -10.69 3.22 -20.09
CA TYR A 471 -10.25 2.90 -21.45
C TYR A 471 -8.72 2.85 -21.57
N GLU A 472 -8.00 3.81 -20.99
CA GLU A 472 -6.53 3.82 -20.99
C GLU A 472 -5.95 2.60 -20.27
N ALA A 473 -6.46 2.29 -19.07
CA ALA A 473 -6.00 1.14 -18.29
C ALA A 473 -6.27 -0.19 -19.01
N THR A 474 -7.49 -0.38 -19.54
CA THR A 474 -7.81 -1.59 -20.29
C THR A 474 -6.96 -1.71 -21.56
N LEU A 475 -6.69 -0.62 -22.27
CA LEU A 475 -5.78 -0.61 -23.42
C LEU A 475 -4.34 -1.01 -23.05
N ALA A 476 -3.82 -0.54 -21.92
CA ALA A 476 -2.47 -0.89 -21.47
C ALA A 476 -2.35 -2.37 -21.06
N TYR A 477 -3.34 -2.89 -20.32
CA TYR A 477 -3.37 -4.28 -19.87
C TYR A 477 -3.78 -5.27 -20.97
N GLY A 478 -4.48 -4.77 -21.99
CA GLY A 478 -5.00 -5.56 -23.10
C GLY A 478 -6.21 -6.42 -22.73
N PRO A 479 -6.57 -7.39 -23.59
CA PRO A 479 -7.73 -8.27 -23.42
C PRO A 479 -7.78 -9.06 -22.10
N THR A 480 -6.66 -9.14 -21.37
CA THR A 480 -6.53 -9.86 -20.10
C THR A 480 -6.77 -8.99 -18.86
N TYR A 481 -7.21 -7.74 -19.03
CA TYR A 481 -7.38 -6.75 -17.97
C TYR A 481 -8.23 -7.20 -16.76
N THR A 482 -9.16 -8.13 -16.96
CA THR A 482 -10.03 -8.70 -15.92
C THR A 482 -9.54 -10.02 -15.34
N HIS A 483 -8.46 -10.59 -15.87
CA HIS A 483 -7.97 -11.88 -15.41
C HIS A 483 -7.50 -11.77 -13.95
N VAL A 484 -8.04 -12.64 -13.09
CA VAL A 484 -7.60 -12.80 -11.70
C VAL A 484 -7.22 -14.26 -11.48
N TRP A 485 -6.12 -14.50 -10.78
CA TRP A 485 -5.67 -15.87 -10.52
C TRP A 485 -6.44 -16.52 -9.37
N THR A 486 -6.62 -15.79 -8.28
CA THR A 486 -7.31 -16.21 -7.06
C THR A 486 -8.05 -15.01 -6.49
N THR A 487 -9.12 -15.28 -5.76
CA THR A 487 -9.80 -14.28 -4.93
C THR A 487 -9.49 -14.46 -3.43
N SER A 488 -8.81 -15.55 -3.08
CA SER A 488 -8.24 -15.81 -1.75
C SER A 488 -6.73 -15.62 -1.86
N ASN A 489 -6.28 -14.37 -1.77
CA ASN A 489 -4.89 -14.01 -2.03
C ASN A 489 -4.02 -13.93 -0.77
N PHE A 490 -4.66 -13.78 0.40
CA PHE A 490 -4.01 -13.70 1.70
C PHE A 490 -3.41 -15.04 2.11
N ASP A 491 -2.10 -15.05 2.38
CA ASP A 491 -1.36 -16.17 2.92
C ASP A 491 -0.32 -15.65 3.92
N ASN A 492 -0.39 -16.12 5.17
CA ASN A 492 0.51 -15.65 6.23
C ASN A 492 1.98 -15.95 5.97
N ASP A 493 2.28 -16.99 5.19
CA ASP A 493 3.68 -17.36 4.90
C ASP A 493 4.38 -16.26 4.08
N ASN A 494 3.62 -15.37 3.44
CA ASN A 494 4.13 -14.26 2.66
C ASN A 494 4.71 -13.10 3.49
N PHE A 495 4.45 -13.04 4.81
CA PHE A 495 5.09 -12.05 5.70
C PHE A 495 6.57 -12.35 6.02
N ASP A 496 7.12 -13.46 5.52
CA ASP A 496 8.50 -13.89 5.73
C ASP A 496 9.55 -12.80 5.38
N TRP A 497 9.40 -12.07 4.27
CA TRP A 497 10.28 -10.96 3.88
C TRP A 497 10.25 -9.83 4.90
N PHE A 498 9.05 -9.48 5.37
CA PHE A 498 8.87 -8.46 6.40
C PHE A 498 9.59 -8.85 7.69
N GLY A 499 9.32 -10.06 8.19
CA GLY A 499 9.90 -10.60 9.43
C GLY A 499 11.42 -10.85 9.35
N ALA A 500 11.94 -11.15 8.16
CA ALA A 500 13.36 -11.39 7.93
C ALA A 500 14.18 -10.10 7.79
N LEU A 501 13.70 -9.12 7.01
CA LEU A 501 14.52 -7.97 6.60
C LEU A 501 14.22 -6.66 7.31
N PHE A 502 12.96 -6.46 7.74
CA PHE A 502 12.54 -5.17 8.29
C PHE A 502 12.51 -5.21 9.81
N THR A 503 11.69 -6.07 10.39
CA THR A 503 11.59 -6.15 11.85
C THR A 503 11.14 -7.55 12.30
N PRO A 504 11.76 -8.10 13.37
CA PRO A 504 11.30 -9.37 13.94
C PRO A 504 10.08 -9.19 14.85
N LEU A 505 9.61 -7.96 15.03
CA LEU A 505 8.51 -7.60 15.92
C LEU A 505 7.23 -7.38 15.11
N SER A 506 6.11 -7.91 15.60
CA SER A 506 4.79 -7.66 15.02
C SER A 506 4.15 -6.38 15.59
N ASP A 507 4.19 -6.24 16.91
CA ASP A 507 3.65 -5.09 17.64
C ASP A 507 4.69 -4.54 18.59
N PHE A 508 4.65 -3.23 18.90
CA PHE A 508 5.60 -2.63 19.82
C PHE A 508 5.07 -1.41 20.57
N VAL A 509 5.68 -1.13 21.72
CA VAL A 509 5.54 0.11 22.51
C VAL A 509 6.93 0.67 22.83
N ILE A 510 7.28 1.78 22.18
CA ILE A 510 8.54 2.50 22.43
C ILE A 510 8.29 3.68 23.35
N LYS A 511 9.01 3.70 24.48
CA LYS A 511 9.00 4.77 25.47
C LYS A 511 10.16 5.72 25.22
N PHE A 512 9.98 6.68 24.32
CA PHE A 512 11.03 7.59 23.88
C PHE A 512 11.59 8.42 25.05
N GLY A 513 12.91 8.37 25.26
CA GLY A 513 13.61 9.05 26.35
C GLY A 513 13.52 8.36 27.72
N SER A 514 12.94 7.16 27.81
CA SER A 514 12.88 6.42 29.07
C SER A 514 14.24 5.84 29.46
N GLN A 515 14.62 6.01 30.72
CA GLN A 515 15.72 5.28 31.36
C GLN A 515 15.38 5.06 32.85
N GLU A 516 16.16 4.26 33.56
CA GLU A 516 15.91 4.00 34.99
C GLU A 516 15.82 5.30 35.78
N GLY A 517 14.69 5.53 36.45
CA GLY A 517 14.42 6.76 37.21
C GLY A 517 14.03 7.98 36.37
N VAL A 518 13.95 7.87 35.03
CA VAL A 518 13.58 8.98 34.14
C VAL A 518 12.37 8.61 33.29
N GLN A 519 11.33 9.45 33.38
CA GLN A 519 10.09 9.27 32.64
C GLN A 519 10.29 9.51 31.14
N PRO A 520 9.57 8.77 30.27
CA PRO A 520 9.60 9.03 28.84
C PRO A 520 9.01 10.40 28.50
N LYS A 521 9.39 10.93 27.34
CA LYS A 521 8.89 12.19 26.81
C LYS A 521 7.71 12.00 25.86
N GLN A 522 7.62 10.82 25.22
CA GLN A 522 6.60 10.44 24.27
C GLN A 522 6.52 8.91 24.21
N ILE A 523 5.34 8.38 23.91
CA ILE A 523 5.12 6.94 23.70
C ILE A 523 4.66 6.71 22.26
N LEU A 524 5.30 5.75 21.59
CA LEU A 524 5.01 5.36 20.21
C LEU A 524 4.56 3.89 20.21
N CYS A 525 3.40 3.60 19.64
CA CYS A 525 2.86 2.25 19.54
C CYS A 525 2.62 1.89 18.06
N GLY A 526 3.10 0.73 17.62
CA GLY A 526 2.78 0.15 16.32
C GLY A 526 1.99 -1.15 16.52
N LEU A 527 0.84 -1.27 15.85
CA LEU A 527 0.01 -2.48 15.91
C LEU A 527 -0.16 -3.03 14.48
N GLU A 528 0.24 -4.28 14.26
CA GLU A 528 0.14 -4.91 12.94
C GLU A 528 -1.27 -5.42 12.61
N TRP A 529 -1.45 -5.78 11.34
CA TRP A 529 -2.67 -6.41 10.82
C TRP A 529 -3.03 -7.74 11.51
N GLY A 530 -2.02 -8.54 11.82
CA GLY A 530 -2.16 -9.89 12.36
C GLY A 530 -2.20 -10.98 11.28
N GLN A 531 -2.60 -12.19 11.66
CA GLN A 531 -2.38 -13.41 10.88
C GLN A 531 -3.63 -13.88 10.11
N GLY A 532 -4.54 -12.99 9.74
CA GLY A 532 -5.73 -13.42 9.02
C GLY A 532 -6.57 -12.29 8.45
N GLU A 533 -7.21 -12.59 7.33
CA GLU A 533 -8.11 -11.70 6.63
C GLU A 533 -9.49 -12.34 6.43
N GLU A 534 -10.55 -11.59 6.72
CA GLU A 534 -11.90 -11.94 6.30
C GLU A 534 -12.35 -11.02 5.16
N TYR A 535 -12.37 -11.56 3.94
CA TYR A 535 -12.66 -10.83 2.71
C TYR A 535 -14.10 -11.00 2.21
N LYS A 536 -14.87 -11.92 2.80
CA LYS A 536 -16.21 -12.32 2.30
C LYS A 536 -17.27 -12.13 3.36
N ASN A 537 -18.30 -11.34 3.05
CA ASN A 537 -19.54 -11.28 3.84
C ASN A 537 -20.63 -12.14 3.18
N LEU A 538 -20.47 -13.47 3.28
CA LEU A 538 -21.39 -14.47 2.71
C LEU A 538 -22.82 -14.37 3.29
N MET A 539 -23.00 -13.77 4.46
CA MET A 539 -24.32 -13.58 5.07
C MET A 539 -25.10 -12.41 4.44
N GLY A 540 -24.38 -11.41 3.91
CA GLY A 540 -24.95 -10.34 3.09
C GLY A 540 -25.59 -10.84 1.78
N LEU A 541 -25.24 -12.04 1.31
CA LEU A 541 -25.85 -12.71 0.14
C LEU A 541 -27.21 -13.36 0.45
N ILE A 542 -27.47 -13.74 1.71
CA ILE A 542 -28.64 -14.56 2.08
C ILE A 542 -29.83 -13.67 2.51
N GLY A 543 -29.64 -12.36 2.65
CA GLY A 543 -30.71 -11.41 3.00
C GLY A 543 -31.35 -11.63 4.38
N VAL A 544 -30.71 -12.39 5.26
CA VAL A 544 -31.19 -12.66 6.62
C VAL A 544 -30.53 -11.68 7.58
N GLY A 545 -31.24 -10.60 7.95
CA GLY A 545 -30.77 -9.55 8.86
C GLY A 545 -30.81 -8.14 8.24
N LEU A 546 -30.56 -7.10 9.06
CA LEU A 546 -30.45 -5.71 8.57
C LEU A 546 -29.26 -5.56 7.60
N PRO A 547 -29.34 -4.65 6.61
CA PRO A 547 -28.27 -4.44 5.64
C PRO A 547 -27.00 -3.90 6.33
N ASP A 548 -25.96 -4.72 6.35
CA ASP A 548 -24.59 -4.26 6.55
C ASP A 548 -24.19 -3.40 5.35
N ALA A 549 -23.62 -2.21 5.57
CA ALA A 549 -23.18 -1.33 4.48
C ALA A 549 -22.15 -2.02 3.56
N GLN A 550 -21.45 -3.06 4.04
CA GLN A 550 -20.53 -3.85 3.23
C GLN A 550 -21.24 -4.83 2.30
N SER A 551 -22.52 -5.18 2.52
CA SER A 551 -23.29 -6.15 1.71
C SER A 551 -22.46 -7.43 1.44
N ALA A 552 -22.57 -8.05 0.26
CA ALA A 552 -21.67 -9.14 -0.20
C ALA A 552 -20.26 -8.65 -0.59
N GLY A 553 -19.88 -7.44 -0.18
CA GLY A 553 -18.69 -6.72 -0.60
C GLY A 553 -17.39 -7.35 -0.14
N ILE A 554 -16.33 -6.76 -0.70
CA ILE A 554 -15.02 -7.35 -1.04
C ILE A 554 -13.91 -6.65 -0.21
N LEU A 555 -14.23 -5.90 0.85
CA LEU A 555 -13.22 -5.23 1.66
C LEU A 555 -12.59 -6.19 2.69
N PRO A 556 -11.25 -6.35 2.67
CA PRO A 556 -10.49 -7.06 3.69
C PRO A 556 -10.79 -6.60 5.13
N ARG A 557 -10.91 -7.53 6.07
CA ARG A 557 -10.95 -7.24 7.50
C ARG A 557 -9.86 -7.98 8.26
N ALA A 558 -9.19 -7.28 9.15
CA ALA A 558 -8.15 -7.81 10.03
C ALA A 558 -8.79 -8.65 11.13
N THR A 559 -8.75 -9.98 10.97
CA THR A 559 -9.36 -10.92 11.92
C THR A 559 -8.70 -10.92 13.30
N GLU A 560 -7.55 -10.27 13.42
CA GLU A 560 -6.77 -10.15 14.65
C GLU A 560 -6.49 -8.70 15.04
N SER A 561 -7.28 -7.73 14.54
CA SER A 561 -7.20 -6.34 14.98
C SER A 561 -7.43 -6.21 16.50
N ILE A 562 -6.62 -5.42 17.19
CA ILE A 562 -6.69 -5.19 18.64
C ILE A 562 -6.75 -6.52 19.41
N ASN A 563 -5.83 -7.44 19.11
CA ASN A 563 -5.72 -8.73 19.77
C ASN A 563 -5.27 -8.62 21.25
N LYS A 564 -5.18 -9.75 21.95
CA LYS A 564 -4.80 -9.80 23.38
C LYS A 564 -3.45 -9.15 23.67
N ASN A 565 -2.43 -9.36 22.84
CA ASN A 565 -1.11 -8.77 23.04
C ASN A 565 -1.14 -7.25 22.79
N GLN A 566 -1.82 -6.82 21.72
CA GLN A 566 -2.04 -5.40 21.42
C GLN A 566 -2.76 -4.67 22.56
N LYS A 567 -3.76 -5.31 23.21
CA LYS A 567 -4.39 -4.76 24.42
C LYS A 567 -3.39 -4.53 25.56
N LEU A 568 -2.58 -5.54 25.88
CA LEU A 568 -1.58 -5.47 26.96
C LEU A 568 -0.53 -4.37 26.70
N LEU A 569 -0.13 -4.20 25.43
CA LEU A 569 0.77 -3.13 25.01
C LEU A 569 0.14 -1.74 25.20
N LEU A 570 -1.11 -1.55 24.77
CA LEU A 570 -1.85 -0.29 24.95
C LEU A 570 -2.11 0.03 26.44
N GLU A 571 -2.49 -0.96 27.25
CA GLU A 571 -2.66 -0.81 28.70
C GLU A 571 -1.35 -0.38 29.37
N GLN A 572 -0.22 -0.94 28.92
CA GLN A 572 1.10 -0.55 29.39
C GLN A 572 1.47 0.88 28.99
N ALA A 573 1.13 1.32 27.78
CA ALA A 573 1.32 2.69 27.33
C ALA A 573 0.50 3.67 28.19
N LEU A 574 -0.79 3.37 28.42
CA LEU A 574 -1.68 4.17 29.27
C LEU A 574 -1.17 4.24 30.71
N THR A 575 -0.75 3.11 31.28
CA THR A 575 -0.17 3.04 32.62
C THR A 575 1.09 3.90 32.74
N THR A 576 1.96 3.84 31.73
CA THR A 576 3.18 4.65 31.68
C THR A 576 2.86 6.15 31.60
N LYS A 577 1.89 6.54 30.76
CA LYS A 577 1.43 7.92 30.67
C LYS A 577 0.85 8.41 32.00
N MET A 578 0.00 7.62 32.65
CA MET A 578 -0.55 7.97 33.98
C MET A 578 0.55 8.22 35.02
N ALA A 579 1.62 7.43 35.00
CA ALA A 579 2.75 7.60 35.91
C ALA A 579 3.63 8.82 35.57
N ALA A 580 3.79 9.14 34.29
CA ALA A 580 4.63 10.25 33.81
C ALA A 580 3.91 11.61 33.77
N GLY A 581 2.58 11.63 33.68
CA GLY A 581 1.76 12.84 33.53
C GLY A 581 1.30 13.10 32.08
N LYS A 582 1.31 14.36 31.63
CA LYS A 582 0.79 14.78 30.30
C LYS A 582 1.79 14.50 29.16
N ILE A 583 2.25 13.26 29.00
CA ILE A 583 3.06 12.85 27.85
C ILE A 583 2.18 12.29 26.72
N PRO A 584 2.50 12.53 25.44
CA PRO A 584 1.69 12.07 24.33
C PRO A 584 1.88 10.57 24.02
N ILE A 585 0.78 9.88 23.71
CA ILE A 585 0.75 8.54 23.09
C ILE A 585 0.33 8.70 21.62
N VAL A 586 1.17 8.20 20.72
CA VAL A 586 0.90 8.06 19.29
C VAL A 586 0.76 6.58 18.96
N VAL A 587 -0.39 6.17 18.44
CA VAL A 587 -0.64 4.80 17.96
C VAL A 587 -0.68 4.82 16.44
N GLY A 588 0.05 3.94 15.77
CA GLY A 588 -0.02 3.73 14.32
C GLY A 588 -0.48 2.32 13.98
N THR A 589 -1.45 2.21 13.08
CA THR A 589 -2.03 0.94 12.63
C THR A 589 -2.38 1.00 11.15
N HIS A 590 -2.36 -0.14 10.44
CA HIS A 590 -2.94 -0.20 9.09
C HIS A 590 -4.47 -0.29 9.14
N PHE A 591 -5.00 -1.08 10.07
CA PHE A 591 -6.43 -1.30 10.13
C PHE A 591 -7.19 -0.02 10.48
N THR A 592 -8.33 0.20 9.83
CA THR A 592 -9.07 1.45 9.94
C THR A 592 -10.25 1.31 10.88
N ILE A 593 -10.33 2.23 11.85
CA ILE A 593 -11.44 2.33 12.81
C ILE A 593 -12.51 3.29 12.30
N ILE A 594 -12.09 4.40 11.67
CA ILE A 594 -12.98 5.45 11.18
C ILE A 594 -12.90 5.52 9.65
N ASN A 595 -14.01 5.14 9.04
CA ASN A 595 -14.53 5.54 7.75
C ASN A 595 -13.67 5.32 6.49
N TYR A 596 -14.07 4.36 5.67
CA TYR A 596 -13.65 4.12 4.29
C TYR A 596 -14.76 4.47 3.26
N ASN A 597 -15.99 4.74 3.71
CA ASN A 597 -17.10 4.93 2.79
C ASN A 597 -17.08 6.32 2.13
N LYS A 598 -17.69 6.46 0.95
CA LYS A 598 -17.73 7.69 0.14
C LYS A 598 -18.69 8.75 0.67
N SER A 599 -19.09 8.68 1.93
CA SER A 599 -19.97 9.70 2.51
C SER A 599 -19.23 11.04 2.62
N PRO A 600 -19.83 12.19 2.22
CA PRO A 600 -19.16 13.48 2.26
C PRO A 600 -18.56 13.80 3.63
N LEU A 601 -17.39 14.45 3.66
CA LEU A 601 -16.73 14.87 4.90
C LEU A 601 -17.63 15.74 5.79
N SER A 602 -18.50 16.57 5.19
CA SER A 602 -19.46 17.39 5.93
C SER A 602 -20.56 16.61 6.67
N LYS A 603 -20.76 15.32 6.37
CA LYS A 603 -21.76 14.48 7.04
C LYS A 603 -21.29 14.12 8.45
N LYS A 604 -22.12 14.39 9.46
CA LYS A 604 -21.94 13.86 10.81
C LYS A 604 -22.27 12.36 10.83
N LEU A 605 -21.46 11.58 11.52
CA LEU A 605 -21.54 10.12 11.51
C LEU A 605 -21.44 9.59 12.95
N SER A 606 -22.03 8.44 13.19
CA SER A 606 -21.91 7.74 14.48
C SER A 606 -22.03 6.23 14.31
N PHE A 607 -21.51 5.49 15.28
CA PHE A 607 -21.67 4.05 15.36
C PHE A 607 -21.57 3.56 16.80
N THR A 608 -22.08 2.36 17.09
CA THR A 608 -21.94 1.70 18.38
C THR A 608 -20.72 0.77 18.35
N PRO A 609 -19.64 1.04 19.11
CA PRO A 609 -18.48 0.16 19.17
C PRO A 609 -18.83 -1.21 19.79
N TYR A 610 -18.22 -2.29 19.28
CA TYR A 610 -18.45 -3.65 19.77
C TYR A 610 -17.15 -4.47 19.82
N ASP A 611 -17.12 -5.56 20.60
CA ASP A 611 -15.90 -6.35 20.80
C ASP A 611 -15.78 -7.60 19.92
N THR A 612 -16.89 -8.18 19.44
CA THR A 612 -16.82 -9.43 18.65
C THR A 612 -16.53 -9.16 17.18
N GLY A 613 -15.62 -9.95 16.62
CA GLY A 613 -15.42 -10.09 15.19
C GLY A 613 -16.16 -11.32 14.68
N THR A 614 -17.24 -11.09 13.94
CA THR A 614 -17.79 -11.93 12.89
C THR A 614 -18.99 -11.16 12.35
N GLY A 615 -19.11 -11.01 11.04
CA GLY A 615 -20.34 -10.49 10.41
C GLY A 615 -21.58 -11.38 10.61
N ALA A 616 -21.65 -12.20 11.66
CA ALA A 616 -22.72 -13.14 11.91
C ALA A 616 -23.87 -12.49 12.70
N ILE A 617 -25.04 -12.44 12.04
CA ILE A 617 -26.41 -12.29 12.56
C ILE A 617 -26.55 -11.35 13.77
N ARG A 618 -26.85 -10.09 13.47
CA ARG A 618 -27.21 -9.06 14.45
C ARG A 618 -28.73 -9.08 14.66
N VAL A 619 -29.20 -9.61 15.78
CA VAL A 619 -30.61 -9.49 16.19
C VAL A 619 -30.68 -8.30 17.17
N ASN A 620 -31.48 -7.30 16.81
CA ASN A 620 -31.75 -6.03 17.50
C ASN A 620 -30.80 -4.87 17.17
N SER A 621 -31.31 -3.95 16.35
CA SER A 621 -31.08 -2.48 16.25
C SER A 621 -29.71 -1.81 16.46
N ASP A 622 -28.61 -2.47 16.83
CA ASP A 622 -27.39 -1.77 17.20
C ASP A 622 -26.11 -2.43 16.66
N GLY A 623 -25.28 -1.58 16.05
CA GLY A 623 -23.91 -1.82 15.59
C GLY A 623 -23.80 -2.75 14.40
N ALA A 624 -23.99 -2.30 13.16
CA ALA A 624 -23.44 -2.93 11.94
C ALA A 624 -22.37 -2.00 11.33
N PHE A 625 -21.48 -2.48 10.44
CA PHE A 625 -20.63 -1.53 9.70
C PHE A 625 -21.52 -0.55 8.94
N ASN A 626 -21.28 0.73 9.15
CA ASN A 626 -22.00 1.83 8.55
C ASN A 626 -21.00 2.87 8.03
N ASP A 627 -21.49 3.98 7.48
CA ASP A 627 -20.63 5.04 6.95
C ASP A 627 -19.56 5.57 7.92
N ALA A 628 -19.73 5.43 9.24
CA ALA A 628 -18.80 5.93 10.25
C ALA A 628 -17.60 5.01 10.49
N ASN A 629 -17.84 3.68 10.49
CA ASN A 629 -16.85 2.66 10.85
C ASN A 629 -16.62 1.64 9.74
N PHE A 630 -17.11 1.89 8.52
CA PHE A 630 -16.77 1.13 7.33
C PHE A 630 -15.24 1.07 7.24
N GLY A 631 -14.63 -0.06 7.56
CA GLY A 631 -13.20 -0.13 7.78
C GLY A 631 -12.74 -1.56 7.93
N THR A 632 -11.48 -1.73 8.28
CA THR A 632 -10.82 -3.04 8.31
C THR A 632 -10.61 -3.58 9.72
N CYS A 633 -10.87 -2.79 10.77
CA CYS A 633 -10.81 -3.24 12.16
C CYS A 633 -12.04 -4.08 12.55
N GLU A 634 -11.83 -5.33 12.99
CA GLU A 634 -12.91 -6.28 13.22
C GLU A 634 -13.26 -6.51 14.71
N LYS A 635 -12.27 -6.44 15.60
CA LYS A 635 -12.39 -6.88 17.00
C LYS A 635 -12.08 -5.77 17.99
N ASN A 636 -12.67 -5.90 19.18
CA ASN A 636 -12.34 -5.12 20.38
C ASN A 636 -12.49 -3.59 20.26
N LEU A 637 -13.37 -3.11 19.38
CA LEU A 637 -13.63 -1.67 19.25
C LEU A 637 -14.26 -1.10 20.54
N ARG A 638 -15.18 -1.82 21.19
CA ARG A 638 -15.77 -1.33 22.45
C ARG A 638 -14.71 -1.14 23.52
N TRP A 639 -13.85 -2.13 23.72
CA TRP A 639 -12.72 -2.02 24.64
C TRP A 639 -11.82 -0.82 24.27
N TYR A 640 -11.44 -0.68 23.00
CA TYR A 640 -10.57 0.41 22.57
C TYR A 640 -11.20 1.79 22.81
N PHE A 641 -12.49 1.96 22.48
CA PHE A 641 -13.17 3.24 22.71
C PHE A 641 -13.31 3.54 24.21
N GLN A 642 -13.69 2.57 25.04
CA GLN A 642 -13.86 2.79 26.48
C GLN A 642 -12.53 3.06 27.19
N THR A 643 -11.50 2.26 26.88
CA THR A 643 -10.21 2.29 27.60
C THR A 643 -9.22 3.28 27.00
N CYS A 644 -9.21 3.47 25.68
CA CYS A 644 -8.20 4.27 25.00
C CYS A 644 -8.71 5.63 24.48
N VAL A 645 -10.02 5.82 24.28
CA VAL A 645 -10.56 7.01 23.58
C VAL A 645 -11.37 7.91 24.51
N PHE A 646 -12.43 7.39 25.13
CA PHE A 646 -13.37 8.14 25.95
C PHE A 646 -12.87 8.40 27.38
N SER A 647 -11.77 7.77 27.77
CA SER A 647 -11.15 8.00 29.06
C SER A 647 -10.63 9.44 29.20
N PRO A 648 -10.75 10.07 30.38
CA PRO A 648 -10.30 11.44 30.58
C PRO A 648 -8.77 11.52 30.50
N SER A 649 -8.22 12.68 30.15
CA SER A 649 -6.77 12.91 30.26
C SER A 649 -6.32 12.72 31.72
N PRO A 650 -5.18 12.06 31.99
CA PRO A 650 -4.18 11.55 31.04
C PRO A 650 -4.40 10.09 30.57
N GLN A 651 -5.55 9.47 30.87
CA GLN A 651 -5.82 8.03 30.69
C GLN A 651 -6.29 7.65 29.27
N ARG A 652 -5.88 8.38 28.23
CA ARG A 652 -6.29 8.11 26.85
C ARG A 652 -5.13 8.21 25.87
N VAL A 653 -5.32 7.65 24.69
CA VAL A 653 -4.50 7.87 23.50
C VAL A 653 -4.73 9.30 22.99
N ASP A 654 -3.67 10.00 22.58
CA ASP A 654 -3.79 11.38 22.06
C ASP A 654 -3.96 11.39 20.55
N TYR A 655 -3.22 10.52 19.86
CA TYR A 655 -3.19 10.42 18.41
C TYR A 655 -3.28 8.96 17.96
N HIS A 656 -4.21 8.66 17.05
CA HIS A 656 -4.29 7.39 16.35
C HIS A 656 -4.11 7.66 14.86
N LEU A 657 -3.05 7.12 14.27
CA LEU A 657 -2.70 7.23 12.87
C LEU A 657 -3.16 5.95 12.15
N SER A 658 -3.93 6.09 11.07
CA SER A 658 -4.31 4.97 10.22
C SER A 658 -4.34 5.34 8.73
N GLY A 659 -4.24 4.33 7.87
CA GLY A 659 -4.38 4.46 6.43
C GLY A 659 -5.81 4.28 5.92
N HIS A 660 -5.91 3.89 4.66
CA HIS A 660 -6.99 3.30 3.89
C HIS A 660 -8.33 4.01 4.02
N SER A 661 -8.48 5.19 3.40
CA SER A 661 -9.76 5.90 3.41
C SER A 661 -10.00 6.82 2.22
N HIS A 662 -11.18 6.69 1.60
CA HIS A 662 -11.78 7.66 0.66
C HIS A 662 -12.25 8.96 1.34
N ARG A 663 -11.91 9.16 2.62
CA ARG A 663 -12.33 10.25 3.48
C ARG A 663 -11.21 10.64 4.46
N SER A 664 -9.98 10.75 3.96
CA SER A 664 -8.81 11.15 4.75
C SER A 664 -9.07 12.48 5.48
N ALA A 665 -8.96 12.51 6.80
CA ALA A 665 -9.18 13.71 7.60
C ALA A 665 -8.68 13.50 9.04
N VAL A 666 -8.77 14.55 9.85
CA VAL A 666 -8.63 14.47 11.30
C VAL A 666 -10.01 14.42 11.93
N TYR A 667 -10.25 13.45 12.80
CA TYR A 667 -11.51 13.21 13.49
C TYR A 667 -11.34 13.19 15.00
N THR A 668 -12.40 13.59 15.70
CA THR A 668 -12.59 13.34 17.13
C THR A 668 -13.80 12.44 17.33
N ALA A 669 -13.79 11.70 18.44
CA ALA A 669 -14.92 10.89 18.87
C ALA A 669 -15.41 11.36 20.25
N GLU A 670 -16.72 11.48 20.40
CA GLU A 670 -17.39 11.78 21.66
C GLU A 670 -18.33 10.62 22.04
N GLU A 671 -18.43 10.35 23.34
CA GLU A 671 -19.34 9.32 23.85
C GLU A 671 -20.72 9.94 24.04
N ASP A 672 -21.70 9.47 23.28
CA ASP A 672 -23.11 9.71 23.58
C ASP A 672 -23.67 8.51 24.38
N LYS A 673 -24.06 8.80 25.62
CA LYS A 673 -24.64 7.83 26.54
C LYS A 673 -26.14 7.84 26.35
N GLY A 674 -26.61 7.00 25.42
CA GLY A 674 -28.04 6.83 25.15
C GLY A 674 -28.86 6.43 26.39
N TYR A 675 -30.18 6.39 26.24
CA TYR A 675 -31.09 5.95 27.31
C TYR A 675 -30.98 4.43 27.55
N GLY A 676 -30.13 4.04 28.50
CA GLY A 676 -29.98 2.66 28.97
C GLY A 676 -28.52 2.28 29.21
N ILE A 677 -28.25 1.47 30.25
CA ILE A 677 -26.91 1.14 30.77
C ILE A 677 -26.03 0.34 29.78
N LEU A 678 -26.55 -0.08 28.63
CA LEU A 678 -25.93 -1.15 27.83
C LEU A 678 -25.28 -0.74 26.51
N MET A 679 -25.54 0.44 25.91
CA MET A 679 -24.95 0.81 24.62
C MET A 679 -24.63 2.32 24.51
N SER A 680 -23.35 2.68 24.64
CA SER A 680 -22.83 4.01 24.28
C SER A 680 -22.53 4.08 22.78
N THR A 681 -22.85 5.20 22.14
CA THR A 681 -22.51 5.46 20.73
C THR A 681 -21.29 6.39 20.63
N ALA A 682 -20.46 6.17 19.62
CA ALA A 682 -19.37 7.08 19.27
C ALA A 682 -19.86 8.08 18.22
N GLU A 683 -19.97 9.36 18.59
CA GLU A 683 -20.21 10.44 17.66
C GLU A 683 -18.90 10.89 17.01
N ILE A 684 -18.80 10.79 15.69
CA ILE A 684 -17.59 11.08 14.93
C ILE A 684 -17.72 12.45 14.27
N SER A 685 -16.83 13.36 14.64
CA SER A 685 -16.79 14.73 14.12
C SER A 685 -15.46 15.01 13.41
N PRO A 686 -15.48 15.48 12.14
CA PRO A 686 -14.26 15.91 11.47
C PRO A 686 -13.81 17.28 12.01
N LEU A 687 -12.53 17.39 12.34
CA LEU A 687 -11.86 18.68 12.54
C LEU A 687 -11.51 19.33 11.18
N GLY A 688 -11.29 18.50 10.15
CA GLY A 688 -11.03 18.93 8.77
C GLY A 688 -10.09 17.98 8.03
N ASP A 689 -9.93 18.20 6.73
CA ASP A 689 -8.91 17.54 5.90
C ASP A 689 -7.62 18.39 5.89
N PRO A 690 -6.47 17.86 6.37
CA PRO A 690 -5.22 18.62 6.41
C PRO A 690 -4.65 18.98 5.03
N GLY A 691 -5.17 18.37 3.95
CA GLY A 691 -4.89 18.67 2.56
C GLY A 691 -5.78 19.76 1.95
N PHE A 692 -6.79 20.22 2.69
CA PHE A 692 -7.82 21.16 2.23
C PHE A 692 -8.17 22.18 3.30
N LEU A 693 -7.23 23.10 3.52
CA LEU A 693 -7.36 24.17 4.51
C LEU A 693 -7.93 25.44 3.89
N LYS A 694 -8.57 26.27 4.72
CA LYS A 694 -8.99 27.61 4.31
C LYS A 694 -7.77 28.46 3.96
N ALA A 695 -7.93 29.50 3.14
CA ALA A 695 -6.81 30.28 2.60
C ALA A 695 -5.82 30.86 3.63
N ASN A 696 -6.25 31.05 4.89
CA ASN A 696 -5.42 31.60 5.97
C ASN A 696 -4.95 30.54 6.98
N GLU A 697 -5.27 29.26 6.75
CA GLU A 697 -4.91 28.14 7.60
C GLU A 697 -3.81 27.32 6.92
N VAL A 698 -2.74 27.05 7.66
CA VAL A 698 -1.62 26.23 7.18
C VAL A 698 -1.60 24.84 7.79
N SER A 699 -2.36 24.61 8.87
CA SER A 699 -2.47 23.32 9.56
C SER A 699 -3.80 23.18 10.29
N ILE A 700 -4.24 21.95 10.52
CA ILE A 700 -5.28 21.63 11.51
C ILE A 700 -4.65 21.64 12.91
N LYS A 701 -5.40 22.15 13.89
CA LYS A 701 -5.06 22.03 15.30
C LYS A 701 -5.77 20.83 15.91
N ALA A 702 -4.99 19.93 16.49
CA ALA A 702 -5.48 18.78 17.24
C ALA A 702 -6.29 19.23 18.46
N SER A 703 -7.29 18.44 18.82
CA SER A 703 -8.03 18.61 20.05
C SER A 703 -7.18 18.22 21.26
N ALA A 704 -7.15 19.08 22.27
CA ALA A 704 -6.54 18.79 23.57
C ALA A 704 -7.47 17.96 24.48
N ASN A 705 -8.74 17.80 24.12
CA ASN A 705 -9.76 17.17 24.97
C ASN A 705 -10.11 15.75 24.53
N HIS A 706 -9.87 15.41 23.27
CA HIS A 706 -10.26 14.13 22.66
C HIS A 706 -9.05 13.42 22.07
N THR A 707 -9.16 12.12 21.82
CA THR A 707 -8.27 11.41 20.91
C THR A 707 -8.46 11.93 19.50
N ASN A 708 -7.36 12.20 18.80
CA ASN A 708 -7.35 12.65 17.42
C ASN A 708 -7.08 11.44 16.52
N PHE A 709 -8.11 10.98 15.82
CA PHE A 709 -7.96 9.98 14.76
C PHE A 709 -7.53 10.69 13.49
N ILE A 710 -6.33 10.40 13.02
CA ILE A 710 -5.72 10.99 11.83
C ILE A 710 -5.71 9.90 10.78
N VAL A 711 -6.63 10.01 9.83
CA VAL A 711 -6.75 9.09 8.72
C VAL A 711 -6.00 9.71 7.54
N SER A 712 -4.83 9.16 7.24
CA SER A 712 -3.98 9.65 6.16
C SER A 712 -4.51 9.23 4.79
N SER A 713 -4.18 10.01 3.77
CA SER A 713 -4.39 9.63 2.37
C SER A 713 -3.33 8.60 1.94
N CYS A 714 -3.53 7.97 0.78
CA CYS A 714 -2.59 6.99 0.23
C CYS A 714 -1.23 7.63 -0.09
N GLY A 715 -0.14 6.97 0.33
CA GLY A 715 1.23 7.46 0.15
C GLY A 715 1.90 7.08 -1.18
N GLY A 716 1.26 6.25 -2.00
CA GLY A 716 1.79 5.80 -3.30
C GLY A 716 0.85 6.06 -4.48
N PRO A 717 -0.35 5.46 -4.49
CA PRO A 717 -1.33 5.65 -5.56
C PRO A 717 -2.09 6.98 -5.44
N ILE A 718 -2.83 7.34 -6.49
CA ILE A 718 -3.79 8.46 -6.46
C ILE A 718 -4.87 8.18 -5.42
N GLY A 719 -5.02 9.08 -4.44
CA GLY A 719 -6.08 8.96 -3.43
C GLY A 719 -7.43 9.47 -3.94
N VAL A 720 -8.49 9.19 -3.18
CA VAL A 720 -9.84 9.71 -3.40
C VAL A 720 -10.29 10.48 -2.17
N GLN A 721 -10.98 11.60 -2.37
CA GLN A 721 -11.60 12.40 -1.31
C GLN A 721 -13.02 12.78 -1.71
N ASN A 722 -13.92 12.85 -0.73
CA ASN A 722 -15.25 13.41 -0.91
C ASN A 722 -15.52 14.48 0.17
N LEU A 723 -15.40 15.77 -0.18
CA LEU A 723 -15.62 16.84 0.78
C LEU A 723 -17.11 17.11 0.99
N ASN A 724 -17.85 17.33 -0.11
CA ASN A 724 -19.24 17.81 -0.12
C ASN A 724 -20.11 17.18 -1.22
N GLY A 725 -19.73 16.02 -1.74
CA GLY A 725 -20.43 15.32 -2.82
C GLY A 725 -20.01 15.75 -4.22
N GLU A 726 -18.97 16.56 -4.36
CA GLU A 726 -18.42 16.93 -5.66
C GLU A 726 -17.91 15.70 -6.42
N LEU A 727 -18.10 15.69 -7.74
CA LEU A 727 -17.80 14.54 -8.62
C LEU A 727 -18.34 13.21 -8.08
N ASN A 728 -19.46 13.24 -7.35
CA ASN A 728 -20.09 12.08 -6.69
C ASN A 728 -19.09 11.26 -5.86
N GLY A 729 -18.15 11.96 -5.20
CA GLY A 729 -17.13 11.36 -4.34
C GLY A 729 -15.91 10.82 -5.06
N TRP A 730 -15.69 11.17 -6.34
CA TRP A 730 -14.49 10.83 -7.11
C TRP A 730 -13.53 12.02 -7.27
N THR A 731 -13.41 12.87 -6.25
CA THR A 731 -12.39 13.92 -6.24
C THR A 731 -11.03 13.29 -5.97
N LEU A 732 -10.22 13.14 -7.02
CA LEU A 732 -8.92 12.48 -6.93
C LEU A 732 -7.87 13.38 -6.27
N ARG A 733 -6.88 12.76 -5.62
CA ARG A 733 -5.84 13.41 -4.81
C ARG A 733 -4.44 12.91 -5.16
N PRO A 734 -3.42 13.79 -5.17
CA PRO A 734 -2.04 13.34 -5.26
C PRO A 734 -1.71 12.38 -4.10
N PRO A 735 -0.78 11.42 -4.32
CA PRO A 735 -0.21 10.63 -3.24
C PRO A 735 0.34 11.57 -2.17
N SER A 736 0.05 11.28 -0.90
CA SER A 736 0.40 12.18 0.20
C SER A 736 0.55 11.46 1.53
N GLY A 737 1.29 12.08 2.44
CA GLY A 737 1.42 11.68 3.84
C GLY A 737 0.94 12.76 4.80
N THR A 738 0.85 12.42 6.09
CA THR A 738 0.49 13.38 7.14
C THR A 738 1.70 13.72 8.00
N LEU A 739 1.89 15.00 8.29
CA LEU A 739 2.87 15.49 9.24
C LEU A 739 2.17 15.92 10.52
N LEU A 740 2.43 15.21 11.61
CA LEU A 740 1.96 15.51 12.97
C LEU A 740 3.10 16.11 13.79
N ASP A 741 3.00 17.39 14.11
CA ASP A 741 3.82 18.03 15.14
C ASP A 741 3.17 17.83 16.50
N VAL A 742 3.60 16.78 17.18
CA VAL A 742 3.05 16.34 18.47
C VAL A 742 3.20 17.42 19.54
N GLY A 743 4.31 18.16 19.54
CA GLY A 743 4.57 19.20 20.53
C GLY A 743 3.63 20.39 20.42
N SER A 744 3.29 20.80 19.20
CA SER A 744 2.37 21.93 18.93
C SER A 744 0.92 21.51 18.67
N GLY A 745 0.66 20.21 18.51
CA GLY A 745 -0.61 19.65 18.07
C GLY A 745 -1.01 20.10 16.66
N THR A 746 -0.06 20.42 15.77
CA THR A 746 -0.38 20.79 14.38
C THR A 746 -0.33 19.59 13.44
N ILE A 747 -1.29 19.54 12.52
CA ILE A 747 -1.43 18.44 11.56
C ILE A 747 -1.51 19.05 10.15
N ARG A 748 -0.68 18.56 9.23
CA ARG A 748 -0.58 19.02 7.83
C ARG A 748 -0.46 17.85 6.87
N GLN A 749 -0.86 18.04 5.61
CA GLN A 749 -0.63 17.06 4.55
C GLN A 749 0.59 17.45 3.71
N ILE A 750 1.45 16.48 3.44
CA ILE A 750 2.61 16.61 2.54
C ILE A 750 2.29 15.80 1.29
N LYS A 751 2.35 16.42 0.11
CA LYS A 751 1.93 15.80 -1.16
C LYS A 751 3.15 15.51 -2.02
N SER A 752 3.15 14.38 -2.70
CA SER A 752 4.20 14.08 -3.68
C SER A 752 4.23 15.15 -4.77
N ASN A 753 5.44 15.48 -5.23
CA ASN A 753 5.72 16.50 -6.22
C ASN A 753 6.58 15.91 -7.34
N ASP A 754 5.95 15.10 -8.21
CA ASP A 754 6.64 14.54 -9.38
C ASP A 754 6.88 15.62 -10.46
N PRO A 755 8.14 15.81 -10.91
CA PRO A 755 8.48 16.73 -12.00
C PRO A 755 7.71 16.46 -13.31
N LYS A 756 7.38 15.19 -13.60
CA LYS A 756 6.58 14.80 -14.78
C LYS A 756 5.07 14.97 -14.57
N LYS A 757 4.66 15.23 -13.33
CA LYS A 757 3.27 15.39 -12.90
C LYS A 757 2.40 14.15 -13.14
N ASN A 758 2.98 12.96 -13.18
CA ASN A 758 2.21 11.72 -13.29
C ASN A 758 1.47 11.40 -11.98
N THR A 759 1.98 11.91 -10.86
CA THR A 759 1.31 11.86 -9.56
C THR A 759 0.24 12.95 -9.39
N GLN A 760 0.09 13.85 -10.37
CA GLN A 760 -1.00 14.84 -10.38
C GLN A 760 -2.26 14.20 -10.99
N PRO A 761 -3.35 14.01 -10.21
CA PRO A 761 -4.58 13.40 -10.71
C PRO A 761 -5.20 14.20 -11.86
N ARG A 762 -5.83 13.51 -12.82
CA ARG A 762 -6.40 14.14 -14.01
C ARG A 762 -7.92 14.26 -13.94
N LEU A 763 -8.48 15.41 -14.31
CA LEU A 763 -9.94 15.64 -14.30
C LEU A 763 -10.66 14.69 -15.27
N CYS A 764 -10.04 14.38 -16.41
CA CYS A 764 -10.58 13.43 -17.37
C CYS A 764 -10.80 12.03 -16.78
N VAL A 765 -9.97 11.61 -15.81
CA VAL A 765 -10.13 10.33 -15.11
C VAL A 765 -11.39 10.37 -14.26
N ALA A 766 -11.55 11.37 -13.39
CA ALA A 766 -12.75 11.49 -12.56
C ALA A 766 -14.05 11.57 -13.39
N LEU A 767 -14.05 12.28 -14.52
CA LEU A 767 -15.18 12.35 -15.44
C LEU A 767 -15.47 11.01 -16.13
N ASP A 768 -14.43 10.24 -16.49
CA ASP A 768 -14.61 8.92 -17.07
C ASP A 768 -15.27 7.96 -16.07
N TYR A 769 -14.84 8.00 -14.80
CA TYR A 769 -15.45 7.23 -13.73
C TYR A 769 -16.91 7.59 -13.52
N LEU A 770 -17.24 8.89 -13.49
CA LEU A 770 -18.64 9.32 -13.40
C LEU A 770 -19.49 8.75 -14.55
N ALA A 771 -18.97 8.74 -15.77
CA ALA A 771 -19.67 8.19 -16.92
C ALA A 771 -19.88 6.68 -16.81
N VAL A 772 -18.87 5.92 -16.36
CA VAL A 772 -19.01 4.47 -16.19
C VAL A 772 -19.92 4.12 -15.02
N MET A 773 -19.71 4.74 -13.85
CA MET A 773 -20.50 4.47 -12.64
C MET A 773 -21.98 4.86 -12.78
N SER A 774 -22.31 5.85 -13.62
CA SER A 774 -23.71 6.27 -13.89
C SER A 774 -24.62 5.19 -14.47
N ARG A 775 -24.04 4.07 -14.91
CA ARG A 775 -24.79 2.95 -15.49
C ARG A 775 -25.32 1.99 -14.44
N ASP A 776 -24.61 1.89 -13.32
CA ASP A 776 -24.92 0.96 -12.23
C ASP A 776 -25.52 1.68 -11.02
N ASP A 777 -25.19 2.96 -10.85
CA ASP A 777 -25.73 3.82 -9.81
C ASP A 777 -26.66 4.89 -10.40
N LYS A 778 -27.95 4.79 -10.08
CA LYS A 778 -29.00 5.71 -10.58
C LYS A 778 -28.90 7.12 -9.99
N ASP A 779 -28.19 7.27 -8.87
CA ASP A 779 -27.95 8.56 -8.25
C ASP A 779 -26.83 9.32 -8.99
N ILE A 780 -25.98 8.62 -9.73
CA ILE A 780 -24.97 9.20 -10.61
C ILE A 780 -25.60 9.50 -11.99
N LYS A 781 -25.62 10.78 -12.38
CA LYS A 781 -26.11 11.20 -13.69
C LYS A 781 -25.03 11.07 -14.75
N VAL A 782 -25.40 10.57 -15.93
CA VAL A 782 -24.49 10.48 -17.09
C VAL A 782 -23.94 11.88 -17.40
N PRO A 783 -22.61 12.09 -17.42
CA PRO A 783 -22.04 13.42 -17.57
C PRO A 783 -22.39 14.10 -18.89
N ILE A 784 -22.38 13.35 -19.99
CA ILE A 784 -22.60 13.82 -21.36
C ILE A 784 -23.49 12.81 -22.11
N LEU A 785 -24.52 13.32 -22.78
CA LEU A 785 -25.32 12.60 -23.77
C LEU A 785 -25.33 13.36 -25.11
N PHE A 786 -25.64 12.64 -26.20
CA PHE A 786 -25.75 13.21 -27.53
C PHE A 786 -27.19 13.04 -28.04
N GLU A 787 -27.73 14.09 -28.65
CA GLU A 787 -29.06 14.09 -29.27
C GLU A 787 -28.99 14.75 -30.65
N PHE A 788 -29.94 14.44 -31.53
CA PHE A 788 -30.01 15.10 -32.82
C PHE A 788 -30.60 16.51 -32.69
N ALA A 789 -30.03 17.46 -33.42
CA ALA A 789 -30.50 18.83 -33.44
C ALA A 789 -31.90 18.95 -34.07
N ALA A 790 -32.68 19.94 -33.61
CA ALA A 790 -34.03 20.21 -34.10
C ALA A 790 -34.06 20.45 -35.62
N MET A 791 -34.92 19.70 -36.34
CA MET A 791 -35.02 19.75 -37.79
C MET A 791 -35.93 20.89 -38.27
N LYS A 792 -35.55 21.58 -39.35
CA LYS A 792 -36.45 22.46 -40.11
C LYS A 792 -37.12 21.67 -41.26
N PRO A 793 -38.40 21.92 -41.58
CA PRO A 793 -39.06 21.28 -42.73
C PRO A 793 -38.26 21.51 -44.02
N GLY A 794 -37.92 20.42 -44.74
CA GLY A 794 -37.19 20.46 -46.02
C GLY A 794 -35.66 20.39 -45.94
N GLN A 795 -35.06 20.22 -44.75
CA GLN A 795 -33.61 20.11 -44.57
C GLN A 795 -33.10 18.67 -44.68
N ALA A 796 -31.84 18.47 -45.11
CA ALA A 796 -31.17 17.17 -45.08
C ALA A 796 -31.09 16.62 -43.64
N MET A 797 -31.29 15.31 -43.49
CA MET A 797 -31.53 14.67 -42.18
C MET A 797 -30.34 14.65 -41.21
N PHE A 798 -29.12 14.92 -41.70
CA PHE A 798 -28.01 15.39 -40.87
C PHE A 798 -27.50 16.70 -41.47
N ALA A 799 -27.87 17.82 -40.85
CA ALA A 799 -27.53 19.16 -41.33
C ALA A 799 -26.16 19.67 -40.84
N GLY A 800 -25.29 18.78 -40.35
CA GLY A 800 -24.05 19.20 -39.69
C GLY A 800 -24.29 19.81 -38.31
N GLU A 801 -25.36 19.41 -37.61
CA GLU A 801 -25.61 19.82 -36.22
C GLU A 801 -25.87 18.61 -35.33
N LEU A 802 -25.33 18.64 -34.10
CA LEU A 802 -25.52 17.63 -33.06
C LEU A 802 -25.66 18.33 -31.71
N ASP A 803 -26.60 17.90 -30.88
CA ASP A 803 -26.77 18.45 -29.53
C ASP A 803 -26.03 17.62 -28.50
N LEU A 804 -25.40 18.32 -27.56
CA LEU A 804 -24.67 17.79 -26.43
C LEU A 804 -25.45 18.14 -25.16
N ILE A 805 -25.99 17.14 -24.47
CA ILE A 805 -26.74 17.32 -23.24
C ILE A 805 -25.80 17.08 -22.06
N LEU A 806 -25.56 18.12 -21.26
CA LEU A 806 -24.70 18.04 -20.09
C LEU A 806 -25.54 17.71 -18.84
N SER A 807 -25.00 16.87 -17.96
CA SER A 807 -25.53 16.76 -16.60
C SER A 807 -25.49 18.12 -15.88
N GLU A 808 -26.36 18.29 -14.88
CA GLU A 808 -26.36 19.51 -14.06
C GLU A 808 -25.00 19.78 -13.41
N GLN A 809 -24.32 18.72 -12.95
CA GLN A 809 -22.99 18.82 -12.34
C GLN A 809 -21.95 19.34 -13.35
N LEU A 810 -21.90 18.76 -14.56
CA LEU A 810 -20.95 19.17 -15.58
C LEU A 810 -21.26 20.58 -16.14
N LEU A 811 -22.54 20.94 -16.21
CA LEU A 811 -22.99 22.28 -16.56
C LEU A 811 -22.50 23.31 -15.54
N LYS A 812 -22.68 23.05 -14.24
CA LYS A 812 -22.22 23.93 -13.15
C LYS A 812 -20.70 24.08 -13.12
N MET A 813 -19.97 23.00 -13.40
CA MET A 813 -18.52 23.03 -13.48
C MET A 813 -18.01 23.87 -14.65
N ASP A 814 -18.79 24.06 -15.72
CA ASP A 814 -18.36 24.73 -16.96
C ASP A 814 -16.92 24.38 -17.36
N CYS A 815 -16.55 23.10 -17.34
CA CYS A 815 -15.16 22.68 -17.56
C CYS A 815 -14.86 22.25 -19.01
N ILE A 816 -15.83 22.39 -19.92
CA ILE A 816 -15.66 22.07 -21.34
C ILE A 816 -15.18 23.31 -22.10
N ALA A 817 -13.98 23.25 -22.67
CA ALA A 817 -13.43 24.30 -23.52
C ALA A 817 -13.84 24.13 -24.99
N SER A 818 -13.72 22.92 -25.53
CA SER A 818 -14.14 22.58 -26.89
C SER A 818 -14.36 21.07 -27.03
N VAL A 819 -14.96 20.67 -28.15
CA VAL A 819 -15.21 19.26 -28.49
C VAL A 819 -14.60 18.99 -29.86
N LYS A 820 -13.87 17.90 -29.97
CA LYS A 820 -13.45 17.32 -31.25
C LYS A 820 -14.01 15.91 -31.40
N ILE A 821 -14.28 15.51 -32.62
CA ILE A 821 -14.67 14.14 -32.93
C ILE A 821 -13.64 13.57 -33.89
N TRP A 822 -13.04 12.45 -33.53
CA TRP A 822 -12.14 11.70 -34.39
C TRP A 822 -12.93 10.62 -35.10
N VAL A 823 -12.85 10.56 -36.42
CA VAL A 823 -13.49 9.50 -37.23
C VAL A 823 -12.45 8.77 -38.06
N PHE A 824 -12.51 7.44 -38.05
CA PHE A 824 -11.60 6.59 -38.80
C PHE A 824 -12.12 6.33 -40.21
N GLU A 825 -11.27 6.61 -41.19
CA GLU A 825 -11.47 6.22 -42.58
C GLU A 825 -10.57 5.04 -42.93
N ASN A 826 -11.20 3.94 -43.34
CA ASN A 826 -10.52 2.74 -43.81
C ASN A 826 -10.55 2.68 -45.35
N GLY A 827 -9.90 1.69 -45.95
CA GLY A 827 -10.05 1.38 -47.37
C GLY A 827 -8.71 1.28 -48.09
N LYS A 828 -8.72 1.62 -49.38
CA LYS A 828 -7.51 1.71 -50.20
C LYS A 828 -7.47 3.06 -50.89
N ASP A 829 -6.30 3.64 -50.92
CA ASP A 829 -6.02 4.80 -51.75
C ASP A 829 -6.18 4.41 -53.23
N GLU A 830 -7.00 5.16 -53.97
CA GLU A 830 -7.38 4.81 -55.35
C GLU A 830 -6.21 4.96 -56.33
N GLU A 831 -5.23 5.82 -56.04
CA GLU A 831 -4.07 6.06 -56.90
C GLU A 831 -2.90 5.12 -56.62
N THR A 832 -2.62 4.85 -55.34
CA THR A 832 -1.46 4.07 -54.90
C THR A 832 -1.79 2.63 -54.53
N GLY A 833 -3.08 2.28 -54.38
CA GLY A 833 -3.55 0.97 -53.95
C GLY A 833 -3.21 0.61 -52.49
N LYS A 834 -2.55 1.51 -51.75
CA LYS A 834 -2.13 1.29 -50.36
C LYS A 834 -3.33 1.36 -49.41
N LYS A 835 -3.26 0.63 -48.29
CA LYS A 835 -4.30 0.70 -47.25
C LYS A 835 -4.42 2.12 -46.71
N LYS A 836 -5.62 2.68 -46.76
CA LYS A 836 -5.99 3.96 -46.16
C LYS A 836 -6.36 3.70 -44.69
N ARG A 837 -5.61 4.29 -43.77
CA ARG A 837 -5.84 4.21 -42.32
C ARG A 837 -5.69 5.61 -41.75
N ILE A 838 -6.71 6.43 -41.93
CA ILE A 838 -6.63 7.86 -41.66
C ILE A 838 -7.60 8.22 -40.56
N TRP A 839 -7.10 8.93 -39.55
CA TRP A 839 -7.92 9.58 -38.55
C TRP A 839 -8.21 11.01 -38.97
N HIS A 840 -9.49 11.33 -39.14
CA HIS A 840 -9.93 12.70 -39.39
C HIS A 840 -10.34 13.36 -38.08
N SER A 841 -9.78 14.53 -37.80
CA SER A 841 -10.24 15.39 -36.72
C SER A 841 -11.36 16.29 -37.24
N LEU A 842 -12.54 16.18 -36.63
CA LEU A 842 -13.67 17.08 -36.82
C LEU A 842 -13.69 18.08 -35.67
N SER A 843 -13.73 19.37 -35.97
CA SER A 843 -13.67 20.45 -34.96
C SER A 843 -14.95 21.29 -34.96
N PRO A 844 -16.10 20.70 -34.57
CA PRO A 844 -17.36 21.42 -34.57
C PRO A 844 -17.33 22.61 -33.60
N LYS A 845 -18.00 23.69 -33.98
CA LYS A 845 -18.18 24.87 -33.12
C LYS A 845 -19.19 24.55 -32.02
N LEU A 846 -18.81 24.78 -30.76
CA LEU A 846 -19.68 24.62 -29.59
C LEU A 846 -20.41 25.94 -29.27
N THR A 847 -21.74 25.95 -29.21
CA THR A 847 -22.54 27.13 -28.84
C THR A 847 -23.53 26.86 -27.70
N SER A 848 -23.75 27.89 -26.87
CA SER A 848 -24.74 27.88 -25.79
C SER A 848 -26.07 28.40 -26.33
N ASN A 849 -27.17 27.69 -26.03
CA ASN A 849 -28.56 27.94 -26.48
C ASN A 849 -28.96 27.28 -27.79
N SER A 850 -29.74 26.21 -27.67
CA SER A 850 -30.62 25.77 -28.73
C SER A 850 -31.93 25.25 -28.16
N PRO A 851 -33.09 25.63 -28.73
CA PRO A 851 -34.35 24.99 -28.39
C PRO A 851 -34.33 23.55 -28.92
N GLY A 852 -34.34 22.57 -28.02
CA GLY A 852 -34.48 21.16 -28.36
C GLY A 852 -35.85 20.85 -28.97
N LEU A 853 -35.91 19.83 -29.83
CA LEU A 853 -37.13 19.45 -30.56
C LEU A 853 -38.17 18.75 -29.68
N PHE A 854 -37.74 18.03 -28.63
CA PHE A 854 -38.63 17.22 -27.78
C PHE A 854 -38.81 17.76 -26.36
N ARG A 855 -37.82 18.49 -25.81
CA ARG A 855 -37.88 19.14 -24.48
C ARG A 855 -36.98 20.38 -24.42
N PRO A 856 -37.39 21.50 -23.79
CA PRO A 856 -36.45 22.51 -23.34
C PRO A 856 -35.66 21.93 -22.14
N THR A 857 -34.45 21.44 -22.40
CA THR A 857 -33.56 20.90 -21.37
C THR A 857 -32.50 21.92 -21.00
N SER A 858 -32.45 22.29 -19.70
CA SER A 858 -31.31 23.00 -19.14
C SER A 858 -30.03 22.20 -19.39
N GLY A 859 -28.96 22.83 -19.91
CA GLY A 859 -27.67 22.18 -20.14
C GLY A 859 -27.40 21.66 -21.56
N GLN A 860 -28.26 21.99 -22.52
CA GLN A 860 -28.05 21.69 -23.94
C GLN A 860 -27.04 22.66 -24.59
N LYS A 861 -25.97 22.12 -25.18
CA LYS A 861 -25.02 22.83 -26.05
C LYS A 861 -25.10 22.28 -27.46
N ARG A 862 -24.86 23.10 -28.48
CA ARG A 862 -24.91 22.67 -29.89
C ARG A 862 -23.51 22.57 -30.49
N LEU A 863 -23.26 21.48 -31.21
CA LEU A 863 -22.10 21.25 -32.06
C LEU A 863 -22.50 21.52 -33.51
N SER A 864 -21.81 22.46 -34.15
CA SER A 864 -22.02 22.80 -35.57
C SER A 864 -20.77 22.45 -36.39
N PHE A 865 -20.91 21.50 -37.30
CA PHE A 865 -19.83 21.00 -38.16
C PHE A 865 -19.66 21.90 -39.38
N SER A 866 -18.41 22.17 -39.75
CA SER A 866 -18.11 22.89 -40.99
C SER A 866 -18.37 22.01 -42.22
N GLU A 867 -18.45 22.60 -43.40
CA GLU A 867 -18.54 21.83 -44.65
C GLU A 867 -17.34 20.87 -44.82
N GLU A 868 -16.16 21.27 -44.35
CA GLU A 868 -14.96 20.44 -44.38
C GLU A 868 -15.10 19.23 -43.44
N ASP A 869 -15.61 19.43 -42.22
CA ASP A 869 -15.88 18.35 -41.28
C ASP A 869 -16.91 17.36 -41.85
N ILE A 870 -17.98 17.87 -42.48
CA ILE A 870 -19.00 17.05 -43.12
C ILE A 870 -18.42 16.23 -44.27
N LYS A 871 -17.50 16.80 -45.08
CA LYS A 871 -16.79 16.06 -46.13
C LYS A 871 -15.94 14.92 -45.56
N LYS A 872 -15.17 15.18 -44.51
CA LYS A 872 -14.35 14.16 -43.81
C LYS A 872 -15.23 13.04 -43.24
N LEU A 873 -16.32 13.40 -42.55
CA LEU A 873 -17.28 12.45 -42.00
C LEU A 873 -17.92 11.59 -43.10
N ASN A 874 -18.41 12.21 -44.18
CA ASN A 874 -19.02 11.49 -45.30
C ASN A 874 -18.02 10.52 -45.95
N SER A 875 -16.74 10.89 -46.06
CA SER A 875 -15.69 9.99 -46.55
C SER A 875 -15.53 8.77 -45.64
N ALA A 876 -15.41 8.99 -44.33
CA ALA A 876 -15.30 7.91 -43.35
C ALA A 876 -16.52 6.97 -43.36
N VAL A 877 -17.73 7.53 -43.43
CA VAL A 877 -18.99 6.76 -43.52
C VAL A 877 -19.08 5.96 -44.82
N LYS A 878 -18.76 6.57 -45.96
CA LYS A 878 -18.74 5.90 -47.26
C LYS A 878 -17.74 4.75 -47.28
N SER A 879 -16.57 4.93 -46.66
CA SER A 879 -15.53 3.90 -46.57
C SER A 879 -15.96 2.65 -45.79
N ASN A 880 -17.00 2.76 -44.97
CA ASN A 880 -17.53 1.71 -44.11
C ASN A 880 -18.99 1.36 -44.45
N GLY A 881 -19.33 1.32 -45.74
CA GLY A 881 -20.64 0.84 -46.21
C GLY A 881 -21.78 1.85 -46.14
N GLY A 882 -21.49 3.13 -45.85
CA GLY A 882 -22.42 4.24 -46.03
C GLY A 882 -23.39 4.50 -44.88
N MET A 883 -23.34 3.71 -43.79
CA MET A 883 -24.29 3.80 -42.68
C MET A 883 -23.64 4.06 -41.31
N SER A 884 -22.33 3.88 -41.16
CA SER A 884 -21.61 4.22 -39.94
C SER A 884 -20.14 4.46 -40.21
N VAL A 885 -19.44 5.11 -39.29
CA VAL A 885 -17.96 5.08 -39.27
C VAL A 885 -17.48 3.75 -38.68
N ALA A 886 -16.27 3.32 -39.04
CA ALA A 886 -15.70 2.07 -38.53
C ALA A 886 -15.26 2.19 -37.06
N GLN A 887 -14.73 3.36 -36.67
CA GLN A 887 -14.40 3.70 -35.29
C GLN A 887 -14.44 5.23 -35.14
N ALA A 888 -14.88 5.72 -33.99
CA ALA A 888 -14.78 7.12 -33.63
C ALA A 888 -14.48 7.33 -32.15
N PHE A 889 -13.95 8.51 -31.84
CA PHE A 889 -13.72 8.97 -30.47
C PHE A 889 -14.24 10.40 -30.32
N CYS A 890 -14.79 10.69 -29.15
CA CYS A 890 -15.05 12.05 -28.71
C CYS A 890 -13.85 12.52 -27.86
N GLU A 891 -13.29 13.68 -28.17
CA GLU A 891 -12.26 14.36 -27.38
C GLU A 891 -12.87 15.64 -26.80
N ILE A 892 -13.08 15.65 -25.49
CA ILE A 892 -13.50 16.83 -24.74
C ILE A 892 -12.24 17.55 -24.25
N GLN A 893 -11.97 18.72 -24.81
CA GLN A 893 -10.91 19.60 -24.30
C GLN A 893 -11.38 20.25 -23.01
N LEU A 894 -10.64 20.05 -21.94
CA LEU A 894 -11.00 20.51 -20.61
C LEU A 894 -10.34 21.85 -20.28
N LYS A 895 -11.00 22.63 -19.42
CA LYS A 895 -10.47 23.83 -18.77
C LYS A 895 -10.72 23.75 -17.27
N LYS A 896 -10.07 24.64 -16.51
CA LYS A 896 -10.29 24.76 -15.07
C LYS A 896 -11.79 24.88 -14.77
N PRO A 897 -12.36 24.00 -13.90
CA PRO A 897 -13.77 24.05 -13.56
C PRO A 897 -14.11 25.28 -12.70
N THR A 898 -15.34 25.75 -12.84
CA THR A 898 -15.99 26.66 -11.90
C THR A 898 -16.34 25.86 -10.64
N ILE A 899 -15.76 26.25 -9.51
CA ILE A 899 -15.98 25.60 -8.22
C ILE A 899 -16.94 26.47 -7.39
N ALA A 900 -17.94 25.84 -6.76
CA ALA A 900 -18.83 26.51 -5.82
C ALA A 900 -18.01 27.14 -4.67
N THR A 901 -18.50 28.24 -4.09
CA THR A 901 -17.80 28.95 -3.00
C THR A 901 -17.40 27.99 -1.87
N GLY A 902 -16.10 27.87 -1.60
CA GLY A 902 -15.56 26.88 -0.68
C GLY A 902 -14.09 26.52 -0.98
N LEU A 903 -13.73 25.26 -0.74
CA LEU A 903 -12.39 24.72 -0.97
C LEU A 903 -12.19 24.33 -2.45
N ASP A 904 -11.20 24.94 -3.11
CA ASP A 904 -10.90 24.70 -4.54
C ASP A 904 -10.08 23.42 -4.73
N TRP A 905 -10.77 22.30 -4.97
CA TRP A 905 -10.15 21.00 -5.25
C TRP A 905 -9.43 20.91 -6.59
N SER A 906 -9.74 21.79 -7.54
CA SER A 906 -9.12 21.74 -8.87
C SER A 906 -7.64 22.10 -8.87
N LYS A 907 -7.13 22.72 -7.79
CA LYS A 907 -5.71 23.06 -7.62
C LYS A 907 -4.79 21.85 -7.63
N ASP A 908 -5.29 20.72 -7.17
CA ASP A 908 -4.52 19.48 -7.09
C ASP A 908 -4.67 18.60 -8.34
N MET A 909 -5.47 19.03 -9.33
CA MET A 909 -5.77 18.25 -10.52
C MET A 909 -5.24 18.88 -11.81
N ASN A 910 -4.78 18.04 -12.73
CA ASN A 910 -4.58 18.43 -14.12
C ASN A 910 -5.95 18.54 -14.80
N CYS A 911 -6.40 19.78 -15.00
CA CYS A 911 -7.67 20.11 -15.65
C CYS A 911 -7.54 20.40 -17.15
N SER A 912 -6.37 20.14 -17.75
CA SER A 912 -6.09 20.39 -19.18
C SER A 912 -5.91 19.13 -20.02
N ASP A 913 -5.69 17.96 -19.41
CA ASP A 913 -5.64 16.70 -20.16
C ASP A 913 -7.03 16.40 -20.75
N PRO A 914 -7.17 16.17 -22.07
CA PRO A 914 -8.46 15.95 -22.68
C PRO A 914 -9.10 14.65 -22.20
N TRP A 915 -10.44 14.67 -22.08
CA TRP A 915 -11.20 13.45 -21.86
C TRP A 915 -11.58 12.83 -23.20
N VAL A 916 -10.94 11.71 -23.53
CA VAL A 916 -11.14 10.98 -24.78
C VAL A 916 -11.84 9.66 -24.51
N PHE A 917 -12.96 9.40 -25.19
CA PHE A 917 -13.72 8.16 -25.03
C PHE A 917 -14.33 7.70 -26.37
N PRO A 918 -14.57 6.38 -26.55
CA PRO A 918 -15.17 5.84 -27.76
C PRO A 918 -16.55 6.43 -28.06
N LEU A 919 -16.86 6.58 -29.34
CA LEU A 919 -18.12 7.12 -29.84
C LEU A 919 -18.64 6.23 -30.96
N ASP A 920 -19.88 5.75 -30.84
CA ASP A 920 -20.61 5.21 -31.97
C ASP A 920 -21.13 6.40 -32.79
N PHE A 921 -20.80 6.42 -34.08
CA PHE A 921 -21.31 7.42 -35.02
C PHE A 921 -21.94 6.71 -36.21
N ARG A 922 -23.27 6.51 -36.15
CA ARG A 922 -24.03 5.78 -37.17
C ARG A 922 -25.26 6.54 -37.63
N PHE A 923 -25.84 6.10 -38.74
CA PHE A 923 -27.07 6.62 -39.31
C PHE A 923 -28.12 5.51 -39.30
N ARG A 924 -29.24 5.72 -38.63
CA ARG A 924 -30.37 4.78 -38.60
C ARG A 924 -31.36 5.11 -39.71
N SER A 925 -31.73 4.14 -40.53
CA SER A 925 -32.83 4.30 -41.48
C SER A 925 -34.16 4.36 -40.75
N THR A 926 -34.87 5.47 -40.89
CA THR A 926 -36.22 5.69 -40.36
C THR A 926 -37.20 5.89 -41.52
N GLY A 927 -38.51 5.89 -41.25
CA GLY A 927 -39.52 6.28 -42.26
C GLY A 927 -39.35 7.70 -42.80
N MET A 928 -38.48 8.51 -42.19
CA MET A 928 -38.10 9.85 -42.63
C MET A 928 -36.75 9.88 -43.37
N GLY A 929 -36.01 8.75 -43.44
CA GLY A 929 -34.67 8.61 -44.03
C GLY A 929 -33.56 8.32 -42.98
N PRO A 930 -32.26 8.51 -43.31
CA PRO A 930 -31.14 8.27 -42.39
C PRO A 930 -31.01 9.35 -41.30
N MET A 931 -31.12 8.97 -40.03
CA MET A 931 -30.99 9.84 -38.85
C MET A 931 -29.69 9.57 -38.10
N PRO A 932 -28.94 10.58 -37.64
CA PRO A 932 -27.74 10.36 -36.84
C PRO A 932 -28.12 9.71 -35.50
N ASP A 933 -27.33 8.71 -35.12
CA ASP A 933 -27.38 8.03 -33.84
C ASP A 933 -25.96 8.02 -33.30
N VAL A 934 -25.71 8.95 -32.38
CA VAL A 934 -24.38 9.24 -31.86
C VAL A 934 -24.42 9.05 -30.36
N GLY A 935 -23.41 8.39 -29.79
CA GLY A 935 -23.35 8.19 -28.35
C GLY A 935 -22.15 7.37 -27.92
N ARG A 936 -21.78 7.46 -26.63
CA ARG A 936 -20.79 6.54 -26.04
C ARG A 936 -21.44 5.15 -25.99
N PRO A 937 -20.86 4.11 -26.62
CA PRO A 937 -21.46 2.79 -26.59
C PRO A 937 -21.52 2.24 -25.16
N PRO A 938 -22.56 1.48 -24.78
CA PRO A 938 -22.60 0.80 -23.51
C PRO A 938 -21.77 -0.51 -23.54
N GLY A 939 -21.01 -0.77 -22.49
CA GLY A 939 -20.27 -2.00 -22.27
C GLY A 939 -18.99 -2.14 -23.09
N GLU A 940 -18.76 -3.36 -23.60
CA GLU A 940 -17.61 -3.64 -24.44
C GLU A 940 -17.58 -2.73 -25.67
N ARG A 941 -16.40 -2.23 -26.06
CA ARG A 941 -16.16 -1.17 -27.06
C ARG A 941 -16.47 0.26 -26.60
N GLY A 942 -17.14 0.45 -25.47
CA GLY A 942 -17.35 1.76 -24.83
C GLY A 942 -16.41 2.07 -23.67
N GLU A 943 -16.12 1.07 -22.85
CA GLU A 943 -15.15 1.16 -21.74
C GLU A 943 -13.86 0.40 -22.02
N VAL A 944 -13.93 -0.54 -22.96
CA VAL A 944 -12.84 -1.43 -23.34
C VAL A 944 -12.56 -1.22 -24.82
N PRO A 945 -11.30 -1.24 -25.28
CA PRO A 945 -10.97 -1.13 -26.70
C PRO A 945 -11.64 -2.19 -27.57
N ASP A 946 -11.94 -1.82 -28.83
CA ASP A 946 -12.29 -2.80 -29.85
C ASP A 946 -11.01 -3.53 -30.32
N TRP A 947 -10.76 -4.69 -29.70
CA TRP A 947 -9.58 -5.51 -29.97
C TRP A 947 -9.48 -5.94 -31.44
N ALA A 948 -10.61 -6.23 -32.08
CA ALA A 948 -10.65 -6.66 -33.47
C ALA A 948 -10.33 -5.50 -34.42
N PHE A 949 -10.83 -4.30 -34.11
CA PHE A 949 -10.45 -3.09 -34.83
C PHE A 949 -8.94 -2.83 -34.75
N LEU A 950 -8.35 -2.93 -33.56
CA LEU A 950 -6.92 -2.70 -33.34
C LEU A 950 -6.06 -3.73 -34.09
N GLU A 951 -6.40 -5.02 -34.00
CA GLU A 951 -5.71 -6.08 -34.74
C GLU A 951 -5.76 -5.86 -36.26
N ASN A 952 -6.96 -5.61 -36.80
CA ASN A 952 -7.15 -5.52 -38.25
C ASN A 952 -6.47 -4.31 -38.89
N ASN A 953 -6.35 -3.20 -38.14
CA ASN A 953 -5.85 -1.94 -38.66
C ASN A 953 -4.44 -1.58 -38.21
N PHE A 954 -3.98 -2.10 -37.07
CA PHE A 954 -2.71 -1.68 -36.44
C PHE A 954 -1.81 -2.85 -36.01
N ALA A 955 -1.94 -4.03 -36.62
CA ALA A 955 -1.01 -5.15 -36.39
C ALA A 955 0.45 -4.80 -36.68
N ASP A 956 0.72 -3.90 -37.63
CA ASP A 956 2.06 -3.36 -37.93
C ASP A 956 2.65 -2.50 -36.80
N ARG A 957 1.80 -2.02 -35.88
CA ARG A 957 2.20 -1.34 -34.63
C ARG A 957 2.29 -2.29 -33.43
N GLY A 958 2.18 -3.60 -33.68
CA GLY A 958 2.31 -4.65 -32.65
C GLY A 958 1.01 -5.02 -31.94
N TYR A 959 -0.15 -4.48 -32.36
CA TYR A 959 -1.45 -4.92 -31.83
C TYR A 959 -1.79 -6.34 -32.26
N ILE A 960 -2.42 -7.10 -31.38
CA ILE A 960 -2.83 -8.51 -31.62
C ILE A 960 -4.28 -8.72 -31.24
N GLY A 961 -4.92 -9.75 -31.81
CA GLY A 961 -6.29 -10.11 -31.48
C GLY A 961 -6.46 -10.62 -30.05
N ALA A 962 -7.67 -10.47 -29.51
CA ALA A 962 -8.03 -10.92 -28.16
C ALA A 962 -7.69 -12.41 -27.94
N LYS A 963 -8.02 -13.28 -28.89
CA LYS A 963 -7.73 -14.71 -28.82
C LYS A 963 -6.23 -15.00 -28.74
N MET A 964 -5.38 -14.19 -29.38
CA MET A 964 -3.93 -14.35 -29.32
C MET A 964 -3.35 -13.85 -27.99
N ALA A 965 -3.92 -12.80 -27.40
CA ALA A 965 -3.48 -12.27 -26.11
C ALA A 965 -3.83 -13.20 -24.93
N ILE A 966 -5.04 -13.78 -24.94
CA ILE A 966 -5.56 -14.56 -23.81
C ILE A 966 -5.09 -16.02 -23.82
N ARG A 967 -4.75 -16.57 -24.99
CA ARG A 967 -4.29 -17.96 -25.08
C ARG A 967 -2.92 -18.10 -24.43
N PRO A 968 -2.68 -19.15 -23.63
CA PRO A 968 -1.33 -19.52 -23.25
C PRO A 968 -0.53 -19.79 -24.52
N ASN A 969 0.72 -19.33 -24.60
CA ASN A 969 1.63 -19.84 -25.62
C ASN A 969 1.71 -21.36 -25.41
N ASN A 970 1.39 -22.15 -26.45
CA ASN A 970 1.26 -23.61 -26.41
C ASN A 970 2.24 -24.27 -25.41
N ARG A 971 1.70 -25.10 -24.50
CA ARG A 971 2.50 -26.11 -23.81
C ARG A 971 2.86 -27.22 -24.78
#